data_AF-A0A9P5YXW3-F1
#
_entry.id   AF-A0A9P5YXW3-F1
#
_cell.length_a   1.000
_cell.length_b   1.000
_cell.length_c   1.000
_cell.angle_alpha   90.00
_cell.angle_beta   90.00
_cell.angle_gamma   90.00
#
_symmetry.space_group_name_H-M   'P 1'
#
loop_
_entity.id
_entity.type
_entity.pdbx_description
1 polymer ?
#
loop_
_entity_poly.entity_id
_entity_poly.type
_entity_poly.pdbx_seq_one_letter_code
_entity_poly.pdbx_strand_id
1 'polypeptide(L)'
;MAPASEKSKENQALTRTSTETDVTAPPAAKKRKLGTAPSFGSQPIQQQPSFIEVLERLREENATGHHEAEGGADQWARPPLHHIDEKRDSIIFQQIDIETASNYDGSIILRMFGVTEDGHSVLANITHFLPYFYIAMPRGFTDGDMEPFREYLNRFLEDGKVLKVEREAHKSIWGYLGEDNVPFLRLTLTDPKSVPKIRGIFDRGECDFQDLFEGIIPTYESNIVFILRFMIDTKVVGMNWIEVPAGKYKILPQSQKRSTCQLEISLRYDAFISHAPERDWSKIAPLRILSFDIECAGRKGIFPEASVDPVIQIANMVTRQGESKPFVRNIFTLNTCAHIVGSQVLTFDNEANMLQAWRDFVETVDPDVVIGYNIGNFDFPYLMDRAKALKATRFPFLGRMKGFKTETKGTHFSSKAYGQRDSKETQLDGRLQLDILQFMQREHKLRSYTLNSVCAQFLGEQKEDVHHSVITELQNGTPESRRRLAVYCLKDAYLPQRLLDKLMCFVNYIEMARVTGVPFNFLLSRGQSIKVLSQLYRKANDEGYLVPAGKGEGTDEQYEGATVIEPKKGYYDVPIATLDFSSLYPSIMMAHNLCYTTLVDKKTIDRLKLVKDVDYIQTPNNDLFVTSSKRKGLLPTILEDLISARKRAKADLKKEKDPFKKAVLDGRQLALKISANSVYGFTGATIGKLPCLAISSSTTAYGRQMIEKTKREVEAEYCISNGHAHDAEVIYGDTDSVMVKFGPTDLAQVMDMGREAAAFVTAKFIKPINLEFEKVYYPYLLISKKRYAGLYWTRLEKYDKMDAKGIETVRRDNCRLVSTVIETCLHKMLIDRDVKGAEEFTKRIISDLLQNKVDMSQLVITKALSKTDYAGKQAHVELAERMKQRDAGSAPALGDRVAYVIIKGIKGAAAYEKSEDPLYVLENNIPIDTKYYLENQLSKPLLRIFEPILGDKAASLLSGDHTRTIQIATPTVGGLMKFAVKTVTCLGCKTPLRGKEINGALCKNCRPRMQELYQKQVTSTSALQVRFSRLWTQCQRCQGSLHQDVLCTSKDCPIFYMRKKAQKDVEDANAVLERFDGNDW
;
A
#
# COMPACT_ATOMS: atom_id res chain seq x y z
N MET A 1 -24.26 -2.70 54.35
CA MET A 1 -25.15 -3.51 55.22
C MET A 1 -25.43 -4.83 54.51
N ALA A 2 -25.11 -5.96 55.15
CA ALA A 2 -25.65 -7.30 54.87
C ALA A 2 -26.52 -7.68 56.10
N PRO A 3 -27.50 -8.61 56.03
CA PRO A 3 -27.31 -10.07 55.81
C PRO A 3 -28.22 -10.62 54.67
N ALA A 4 -28.14 -11.85 54.10
CA ALA A 4 -27.65 -13.19 54.49
C ALA A 4 -28.66 -14.11 55.22
N SER A 5 -29.22 -15.13 54.54
CA SER A 5 -29.33 -16.55 54.98
C SER A 5 -30.18 -17.44 54.03
N GLU A 6 -29.99 -18.77 54.14
CA GLU A 6 -30.54 -19.85 53.29
C GLU A 6 -31.77 -20.57 53.90
N LYS A 7 -32.60 -21.31 53.13
CA LYS A 7 -32.68 -22.82 53.16
C LYS A 7 -33.88 -23.48 52.44
N SER A 8 -33.69 -24.77 52.14
CA SER A 8 -34.67 -25.88 51.85
C SER A 8 -35.57 -25.74 50.60
N LYS A 9 -35.52 -26.64 49.60
CA LYS A 9 -35.79 -28.11 49.53
C LYS A 9 -37.29 -28.45 49.40
N GLU A 10 -37.69 -29.00 48.25
CA GLU A 10 -38.46 -30.25 48.05
C GLU A 10 -38.65 -30.51 46.54
N ASN A 11 -38.15 -31.64 46.01
CA ASN A 11 -38.84 -32.93 45.78
C ASN A 11 -39.82 -32.97 44.59
N GLN A 12 -39.37 -33.55 43.48
CA GLN A 12 -40.20 -34.46 42.68
C GLN A 12 -39.34 -35.52 41.98
N ALA A 13 -39.70 -36.79 42.23
CA ALA A 13 -39.35 -37.95 41.42
C ALA A 13 -40.67 -38.41 40.72
N LEU A 14 -40.72 -39.31 39.74
CA LEU A 14 -40.03 -40.60 39.62
C LEU A 14 -40.05 -41.10 38.16
N THR A 15 -39.10 -41.97 37.84
CA THR A 15 -38.94 -42.67 36.55
C THR A 15 -39.79 -43.94 36.41
N ARG A 16 -39.91 -44.45 35.17
CA ARG A 16 -39.84 -45.89 34.85
C ARG A 16 -39.54 -46.10 33.35
N THR A 17 -38.36 -46.67 33.01
CA THR A 17 -38.11 -48.05 32.47
C THR A 17 -38.54 -48.24 31.01
N SER A 18 -37.88 -49.01 30.12
CA SER A 18 -36.88 -50.11 30.19
C SER A 18 -36.20 -50.23 28.80
N THR A 19 -35.08 -50.93 28.51
CA THR A 19 -34.04 -51.69 29.24
C THR A 19 -32.93 -52.05 28.23
N GLU A 20 -31.65 -52.15 28.64
CA GLU A 20 -30.73 -53.20 28.15
C GLU A 20 -29.50 -53.36 29.08
N THR A 21 -28.87 -54.53 29.04
CA THR A 21 -28.07 -55.08 30.17
C THR A 21 -26.55 -55.05 29.98
N ASP A 22 -25.86 -54.96 31.12
CA ASP A 22 -24.41 -55.01 31.34
C ASP A 22 -23.69 -56.28 30.84
N VAL A 23 -22.34 -56.21 30.74
CA VAL A 23 -21.40 -57.04 31.56
C VAL A 23 -19.91 -56.68 31.31
N THR A 24 -19.35 -55.95 32.28
CA THR A 24 -17.97 -55.99 32.84
C THR A 24 -16.70 -55.63 32.02
N ALA A 25 -15.92 -54.69 32.57
CA ALA A 25 -14.45 -54.64 32.53
C ALA A 25 -13.88 -53.99 33.83
N PRO A 26 -12.61 -54.25 34.25
CA PRO A 26 -12.11 -53.94 35.60
C PRO A 26 -11.51 -52.52 35.79
N PRO A 27 -11.15 -52.10 37.02
CA PRO A 27 -11.05 -50.67 37.35
C PRO A 27 -9.66 -49.99 37.19
N ALA A 28 -9.74 -48.76 36.71
CA ALA A 28 -8.98 -47.56 37.10
C ALA A 28 -7.45 -47.61 37.35
N ALA A 29 -6.70 -46.93 36.48
CA ALA A 29 -5.46 -46.23 36.84
C ALA A 29 -5.52 -44.76 36.40
N LYS A 30 -5.47 -43.81 37.36
CA LYS A 30 -5.52 -42.36 37.08
C LYS A 30 -4.27 -41.90 36.32
N LYS A 31 -4.42 -41.35 35.11
CA LYS A 31 -3.39 -40.49 34.47
C LYS A 31 -3.93 -39.07 34.26
N ARG A 32 -3.09 -38.09 34.61
CA ARG A 32 -3.37 -36.65 34.48
C ARG A 32 -3.66 -36.29 33.02
N LYS A 33 -4.64 -35.40 32.80
CA LYS A 33 -4.81 -34.70 31.51
C LYS A 33 -3.57 -33.85 31.22
N LEU A 34 -2.77 -34.27 30.25
CA LEU A 34 -1.88 -33.35 29.53
C LEU A 34 -2.74 -32.51 28.61
N GLY A 35 -2.71 -31.18 28.78
CA GLY A 35 -3.39 -30.26 27.86
C GLY A 35 -2.76 -30.36 26.47
N THR A 36 -3.58 -30.65 25.46
CA THR A 36 -3.15 -30.61 24.06
C THR A 36 -2.78 -29.19 23.68
N ALA A 37 -1.52 -28.97 23.30
CA ALA A 37 -1.07 -27.72 22.71
C ALA A 37 -1.92 -27.37 21.47
N PRO A 38 -2.13 -26.07 21.16
CA PRO A 38 -2.89 -25.67 19.99
C PRO A 38 -2.13 -26.04 18.71
N SER A 39 -2.51 -27.16 18.09
CA SER A 39 -2.25 -27.38 16.67
C SER A 39 -2.81 -26.19 15.89
N PHE A 40 -2.04 -25.64 14.94
CA PHE A 40 -2.40 -24.46 14.13
C PHE A 40 -3.90 -24.37 13.84
N GLY A 41 -4.57 -23.60 14.70
CA GLY A 41 -6.01 -23.52 14.70
C GLY A 41 -6.43 -22.66 13.54
N SER A 42 -7.06 -23.30 12.55
CA SER A 42 -8.07 -22.59 11.75
C SER A 42 -8.94 -21.79 12.69
N GLN A 43 -9.09 -20.48 12.45
CA GLN A 43 -10.26 -19.77 12.96
C GLN A 43 -11.50 -20.58 12.56
N PRO A 44 -12.58 -20.59 13.35
CA PRO A 44 -13.83 -21.21 12.92
C PRO A 44 -14.19 -20.62 11.56
N ILE A 45 -14.19 -21.47 10.52
CA ILE A 45 -14.49 -21.02 9.16
C ILE A 45 -15.99 -20.74 9.15
N GLN A 46 -16.37 -19.48 9.37
CA GLN A 46 -17.67 -19.00 8.94
C GLN A 46 -17.79 -19.33 7.46
N GLN A 47 -18.85 -20.05 7.09
CA GLN A 47 -19.14 -20.31 5.68
C GLN A 47 -19.33 -18.94 5.01
N GLN A 48 -18.37 -18.57 4.15
CA GLN A 48 -18.52 -17.38 3.32
C GLN A 48 -19.58 -17.69 2.27
N PRO A 49 -20.60 -16.82 2.09
CA PRO A 49 -21.62 -17.02 1.08
C PRO A 49 -20.99 -17.01 -0.32
N SER A 50 -21.58 -17.75 -1.26
CA SER A 50 -21.21 -17.63 -2.67
C SER A 50 -21.48 -16.21 -3.17
N PHE A 51 -20.80 -15.77 -4.23
CA PHE A 51 -21.04 -14.42 -4.75
C PHE A 51 -22.45 -14.26 -5.34
N ILE A 52 -23.10 -15.35 -5.76
CA ILE A 52 -24.50 -15.35 -6.17
C ILE A 52 -25.40 -15.03 -4.97
N GLU A 53 -25.21 -15.68 -3.82
CA GLU A 53 -25.94 -15.33 -2.58
C GLU A 53 -25.69 -13.88 -2.14
N VAL A 54 -24.50 -13.32 -2.40
CA VAL A 54 -24.22 -11.90 -2.14
C VAL A 54 -25.06 -11.00 -3.06
N LEU A 55 -25.15 -11.31 -4.36
CA LEU A 55 -25.99 -10.56 -5.29
C LEU A 55 -27.49 -10.70 -4.96
N GLU A 56 -27.94 -11.87 -4.53
CA GLU A 56 -29.31 -12.14 -4.07
C GLU A 56 -29.66 -11.31 -2.84
N ARG A 57 -28.81 -11.31 -1.79
CA ARG A 57 -29.01 -10.44 -0.61
C ARG A 57 -29.03 -8.96 -0.99
N LEU A 58 -28.09 -8.51 -1.83
CA LEU A 58 -28.09 -7.14 -2.35
C LEU A 58 -29.34 -6.81 -3.17
N ARG A 59 -30.03 -7.80 -3.76
CA ARG A 59 -31.33 -7.60 -4.45
C ARG A 59 -32.44 -7.42 -3.42
N GLU A 60 -32.57 -8.37 -2.49
CA GLU A 60 -33.59 -8.35 -1.43
C GLU A 60 -33.53 -7.05 -0.61
N GLU A 61 -32.33 -6.63 -0.23
CA GLU A 61 -32.12 -5.44 0.60
C GLU A 61 -32.35 -4.13 -0.17
N ASN A 62 -32.07 -4.08 -1.47
CA ASN A 62 -32.37 -2.90 -2.30
C ASN A 62 -33.86 -2.84 -2.71
N ALA A 63 -34.61 -3.94 -2.66
CA ALA A 63 -36.04 -4.00 -2.96
C ALA A 63 -36.94 -3.40 -1.86
N THR A 64 -36.36 -2.86 -0.79
CA THR A 64 -37.09 -2.18 0.29
C THR A 64 -37.45 -0.71 -0.02
N GLY A 65 -37.09 -0.21 -1.21
CA GLY A 65 -37.54 1.07 -1.75
C GLY A 65 -38.49 0.91 -2.95
N HIS A 66 -39.05 2.02 -3.45
CA HIS A 66 -39.98 2.06 -4.60
C HIS A 66 -39.33 1.77 -5.98
N HIS A 67 -38.29 0.93 -6.03
CA HIS A 67 -37.50 0.65 -7.23
C HIS A 67 -37.62 -0.83 -7.64
N GLU A 68 -38.39 -1.09 -8.70
CA GLU A 68 -38.69 -2.45 -9.16
C GLU A 68 -37.65 -3.01 -10.15
N ALA A 69 -36.80 -2.16 -10.73
CA ALA A 69 -35.90 -2.56 -11.82
C ALA A 69 -34.64 -3.28 -11.33
N GLU A 70 -34.40 -4.48 -11.85
CA GLU A 70 -33.26 -5.31 -11.45
C GLU A 70 -31.92 -4.64 -11.77
N GLY A 71 -30.95 -4.80 -10.87
CA GLY A 71 -29.63 -4.17 -11.00
C GLY A 71 -29.63 -2.64 -10.94
N GLY A 72 -30.75 -1.97 -10.65
CA GLY A 72 -30.85 -0.51 -10.64
C GLY A 72 -30.94 0.12 -12.04
N ALA A 73 -31.52 -0.59 -13.01
CA ALA A 73 -31.64 -0.12 -14.40
C ALA A 73 -32.44 1.19 -14.55
N ASP A 74 -33.31 1.51 -13.58
CA ASP A 74 -34.11 2.74 -13.51
C ASP A 74 -33.36 3.92 -12.87
N GLN A 75 -32.22 3.67 -12.21
CA GLN A 75 -31.51 4.63 -11.35
C GLN A 75 -30.21 5.18 -11.94
N TRP A 76 -29.95 4.94 -13.24
CA TRP A 76 -28.71 5.40 -13.87
C TRP A 76 -28.55 6.92 -13.78
N ALA A 77 -29.54 7.72 -14.16
CA ALA A 77 -29.44 9.18 -14.16
C ALA A 77 -29.27 9.77 -12.74
N ARG A 78 -28.70 10.98 -12.63
CA ARG A 78 -28.73 11.78 -11.38
C ARG A 78 -30.15 12.29 -11.10
N PRO A 79 -30.51 12.57 -9.84
CA PRO A 79 -31.79 13.21 -9.50
C PRO A 79 -32.01 14.49 -10.32
N PRO A 80 -33.22 14.77 -10.82
CA PRO A 80 -33.49 15.96 -11.63
C PRO A 80 -33.19 17.23 -10.84
N LEU A 81 -32.54 18.20 -11.48
CA LEU A 81 -32.22 19.49 -10.89
C LEU A 81 -33.52 20.30 -10.69
N HIS A 82 -33.71 20.88 -9.51
CA HIS A 82 -34.79 21.84 -9.26
C HIS A 82 -34.52 23.17 -10.00
N HIS A 83 -35.52 24.05 -10.09
CA HIS A 83 -35.33 25.38 -10.68
C HIS A 83 -34.48 26.25 -9.75
N ILE A 84 -33.41 26.85 -10.27
CA ILE A 84 -32.48 27.73 -9.55
C ILE A 84 -32.59 29.14 -10.15
N ASP A 85 -32.88 30.14 -9.32
CA ASP A 85 -32.88 31.57 -9.65
C ASP A 85 -31.53 32.19 -9.29
N GLU A 86 -30.78 32.63 -10.31
CA GLU A 86 -29.49 33.31 -10.19
C GLU A 86 -29.46 34.44 -9.16
N LYS A 87 -30.58 35.12 -8.92
CA LYS A 87 -30.68 36.30 -8.04
C LYS A 87 -31.04 35.96 -6.59
N ARG A 88 -31.51 34.74 -6.32
CA ARG A 88 -32.07 34.36 -5.01
C ARG A 88 -31.34 33.21 -4.37
N ASP A 89 -30.88 32.26 -5.17
CA ASP A 89 -30.37 30.98 -4.68
C ASP A 89 -28.84 30.97 -4.72
N SER A 90 -28.20 30.49 -3.65
CA SER A 90 -26.78 30.18 -3.64
C SER A 90 -26.52 28.75 -4.10
N ILE A 91 -25.37 28.51 -4.73
CA ILE A 91 -24.96 27.17 -5.16
C ILE A 91 -23.86 26.68 -4.21
N ILE A 92 -24.13 25.60 -3.48
CA ILE A 92 -23.20 25.00 -2.52
C ILE A 92 -22.82 23.61 -3.00
N PHE A 93 -21.53 23.38 -3.25
CA PHE A 93 -21.03 22.11 -3.80
C PHE A 93 -19.64 21.77 -3.27
N GLN A 94 -19.34 20.46 -3.18
CA GLN A 94 -17.99 19.99 -2.92
C GLN A 94 -17.22 19.89 -4.24
N GLN A 95 -16.16 20.68 -4.40
CA GLN A 95 -15.27 20.58 -5.55
C GLN A 95 -14.46 19.28 -5.48
N ILE A 96 -14.33 18.58 -6.60
CA ILE A 96 -13.55 17.34 -6.72
C ILE A 96 -12.30 17.50 -7.59
N ASP A 97 -12.38 18.31 -8.66
CA ASP A 97 -11.29 18.50 -9.61
C ASP A 97 -11.25 19.93 -10.18
N ILE A 98 -10.06 20.40 -10.53
CA ILE A 98 -9.83 21.75 -11.08
C ILE A 98 -8.84 21.66 -12.23
N GLU A 99 -9.26 22.05 -13.43
CA GLU A 99 -8.43 22.08 -14.65
C GLU A 99 -8.28 23.50 -15.21
N THR A 100 -7.23 23.73 -16.00
CA THR A 100 -7.03 24.98 -16.77
C THR A 100 -7.53 24.79 -18.19
N ALA A 101 -8.33 25.74 -18.70
CA ALA A 101 -8.91 25.67 -20.03
C ALA A 101 -8.95 27.04 -20.73
N SER A 102 -9.28 27.05 -22.02
CA SER A 102 -9.56 28.26 -22.79
C SER A 102 -11.07 28.46 -22.98
N ASN A 103 -11.49 29.70 -22.77
CA ASN A 103 -12.85 30.19 -23.02
C ASN A 103 -13.08 30.45 -24.53
N TYR A 104 -14.31 30.82 -24.91
CA TYR A 104 -14.69 31.10 -26.31
C TYR A 104 -13.93 32.27 -26.95
N ASP A 105 -13.55 33.27 -26.16
CA ASP A 105 -12.76 34.45 -26.56
C ASP A 105 -11.25 34.19 -26.53
N GLY A 106 -10.82 32.95 -26.27
CA GLY A 106 -9.41 32.57 -26.13
C GLY A 106 -8.80 32.87 -24.74
N SER A 107 -9.51 33.56 -23.85
CA SER A 107 -9.03 33.84 -22.49
C SER A 107 -8.84 32.55 -21.67
N ILE A 108 -7.88 32.56 -20.73
CA ILE A 108 -7.65 31.43 -19.83
C ILE A 108 -8.66 31.48 -18.68
N ILE A 109 -9.27 30.33 -18.42
CA ILE A 109 -10.21 30.10 -17.31
C ILE A 109 -9.80 28.85 -16.53
N LEU A 110 -10.31 28.74 -15.31
CA LEU A 110 -10.23 27.52 -14.51
C LEU A 110 -11.62 26.89 -14.46
N ARG A 111 -11.71 25.58 -14.70
CA ARG A 111 -12.94 24.81 -14.58
C ARG A 111 -12.88 24.03 -13.29
N MET A 112 -13.86 24.25 -12.42
CA MET A 112 -13.99 23.57 -11.13
C MET A 112 -15.20 22.65 -11.19
N PHE A 113 -14.97 21.34 -11.12
CA PHE A 113 -16.01 20.32 -11.10
C PHE A 113 -16.36 19.94 -9.68
N GLY A 114 -17.62 19.57 -9.43
CA GLY A 114 -18.03 19.06 -8.13
C GLY A 114 -19.49 18.66 -8.04
N VAL A 115 -19.95 18.42 -6.81
CA VAL A 115 -21.29 17.84 -6.54
C VAL A 115 -21.96 18.54 -5.36
N THR A 116 -23.25 18.87 -5.48
CA THR A 116 -24.05 19.41 -4.38
C THR A 116 -24.35 18.35 -3.30
N GLU A 117 -24.89 18.76 -2.16
CA GLU A 117 -25.33 17.82 -1.12
C GLU A 117 -26.48 16.91 -1.60
N ASP A 118 -27.35 17.40 -2.48
CA ASP A 118 -28.41 16.62 -3.13
C ASP A 118 -27.93 15.71 -4.27
N GLY A 119 -26.62 15.70 -4.56
CA GLY A 119 -26.02 14.85 -5.58
C GLY A 119 -26.08 15.40 -7.01
N HIS A 120 -26.31 16.70 -7.21
CA HIS A 120 -26.29 17.32 -8.54
C HIS A 120 -24.86 17.64 -9.01
N SER A 121 -24.52 17.32 -10.26
CA SER A 121 -23.18 17.63 -10.81
C SER A 121 -23.07 19.07 -11.32
N VAL A 122 -21.99 19.74 -10.92
CA VAL A 122 -21.71 21.15 -11.17
C VAL A 122 -20.39 21.32 -11.92
N LEU A 123 -20.39 22.15 -12.96
CA LEU A 123 -19.19 22.76 -13.52
C LEU A 123 -19.24 24.28 -13.29
N ALA A 124 -18.24 24.81 -12.58
CA ALA A 124 -18.05 26.23 -12.38
C ALA A 124 -16.86 26.75 -13.21
N ASN A 125 -17.15 27.61 -14.19
CA ASN A 125 -16.16 28.30 -15.01
C ASN A 125 -15.69 29.57 -14.28
N ILE A 126 -14.50 29.50 -13.70
CA ILE A 126 -13.86 30.59 -12.94
C ILE A 126 -13.05 31.47 -13.90
N THR A 127 -13.38 32.75 -13.90
CA THR A 127 -12.84 33.75 -14.85
C THR A 127 -11.98 34.82 -14.15
N HIS A 128 -11.17 35.53 -14.94
CA HIS A 128 -10.34 36.67 -14.53
C HIS A 128 -9.22 36.38 -13.51
N PHE A 129 -8.92 35.11 -13.22
CA PHE A 129 -7.72 34.76 -12.46
C PHE A 129 -6.51 34.76 -13.40
N LEU A 130 -5.48 35.54 -13.10
CA LEU A 130 -4.31 35.73 -13.97
C LEU A 130 -3.02 35.21 -13.30
N PRO A 131 -2.13 34.55 -14.05
CA PRO A 131 -0.84 34.09 -13.52
C PRO A 131 0.10 35.26 -13.26
N TYR A 132 0.84 35.18 -12.15
CA TYR A 132 1.85 36.17 -11.78
C TYR A 132 2.99 35.56 -10.99
N PHE A 133 4.14 36.22 -11.04
CA PHE A 133 5.34 35.92 -10.25
C PHE A 133 6.10 37.20 -9.91
N TYR A 134 7.17 37.10 -9.11
CA TYR A 134 7.90 38.27 -8.63
C TYR A 134 9.40 38.20 -8.95
N ILE A 135 10.02 39.38 -9.04
CA ILE A 135 11.48 39.60 -9.03
C ILE A 135 11.81 40.68 -8.01
N ALA A 136 13.03 40.69 -7.46
CA ALA A 136 13.48 41.80 -6.62
C ALA A 136 13.54 43.10 -7.46
N MET A 137 13.12 44.23 -6.89
CA MET A 137 13.22 45.52 -7.57
C MET A 137 14.69 45.99 -7.54
N PRO A 138 15.33 46.28 -8.70
CA PRO A 138 16.73 46.70 -8.69
C PRO A 138 16.90 48.11 -8.12
N ARG A 139 18.13 48.44 -7.73
CA ARG A 139 18.47 49.78 -7.25
C ARG A 139 18.36 50.77 -8.40
N GLY A 140 17.72 51.92 -8.16
CA GLY A 140 17.50 52.95 -9.18
C GLY A 140 16.20 52.81 -9.96
N PHE A 141 15.51 51.66 -9.90
CA PHE A 141 14.21 51.49 -10.55
C PHE A 141 13.15 52.41 -9.92
N THR A 142 12.44 53.18 -10.75
CA THR A 142 11.41 54.14 -10.32
C THR A 142 10.02 53.73 -10.80
N ASP A 143 8.99 54.41 -10.29
CA ASP A 143 7.61 54.17 -10.75
C ASP A 143 7.41 54.58 -12.22
N GLY A 144 8.26 55.47 -12.76
CA GLY A 144 8.27 55.83 -14.19
C GLY A 144 8.79 54.72 -15.12
N ASP A 145 9.57 53.78 -14.60
CA ASP A 145 10.17 52.69 -15.36
C ASP A 145 9.24 51.48 -15.54
N MET A 146 8.14 51.41 -14.77
CA MET A 146 7.21 50.27 -14.80
C MET A 146 6.63 50.01 -16.19
N GLU A 147 6.17 51.05 -16.87
CA GLU A 147 5.51 50.92 -18.18
C GLU A 147 6.53 50.67 -19.32
N PRO A 148 7.66 51.38 -19.42
CA PRO A 148 8.73 51.02 -20.36
C PRO A 148 9.28 49.60 -20.12
N PHE A 149 9.39 49.14 -18.87
CA PHE A 149 9.82 47.78 -18.54
C PHE A 149 8.77 46.73 -18.95
N ARG A 150 7.48 47.04 -18.77
CA ARG A 150 6.37 46.21 -19.26
C ARG A 150 6.42 46.04 -20.78
N GLU A 151 6.63 47.13 -21.52
CA GLU A 151 6.79 47.07 -22.98
C GLU A 151 8.04 46.31 -23.41
N TYR A 152 9.18 46.50 -22.71
CA TYR A 152 10.41 45.74 -22.93
C TYR A 152 10.16 44.22 -22.79
N LEU A 153 9.55 43.77 -21.68
CA LEU A 153 9.26 42.35 -21.46
C LEU A 153 8.30 41.77 -22.52
N ASN A 154 7.36 42.58 -23.02
CA ASN A 154 6.43 42.16 -24.08
C ASN A 154 7.13 41.88 -25.42
N ARG A 155 8.35 42.39 -25.68
CA ARG A 155 9.11 42.08 -26.91
C ARG A 155 9.57 40.63 -26.99
N PHE A 156 9.62 39.93 -25.86
CA PHE A 156 10.02 38.52 -25.75
C PHE A 156 8.84 37.54 -25.85
N LEU A 157 7.62 38.04 -26.11
CA LEU A 157 6.40 37.24 -26.24
C LEU A 157 5.79 37.41 -27.64
N GLU A 158 5.82 36.31 -28.41
CA GLU A 158 5.08 36.19 -29.68
C GLU A 158 3.57 36.08 -29.43
N ASP A 159 3.21 35.30 -28.42
CA ASP A 159 1.86 35.05 -27.93
C ASP A 159 1.78 35.42 -26.44
N GLY A 160 0.65 35.99 -26.03
CA GLY A 160 0.45 36.47 -24.66
C GLY A 160 1.15 37.80 -24.38
N LYS A 161 0.90 38.37 -23.19
CA LYS A 161 1.47 39.65 -22.75
C LYS A 161 1.73 39.67 -21.24
N VAL A 162 2.75 40.41 -20.83
CA VAL A 162 2.83 41.00 -19.48
C VAL A 162 1.81 42.14 -19.43
N LEU A 163 0.72 41.92 -18.70
CA LEU A 163 -0.40 42.84 -18.59
C LEU A 163 -0.08 44.00 -17.65
N LYS A 164 0.61 43.73 -16.54
CA LYS A 164 0.89 44.70 -15.49
C LYS A 164 2.22 44.40 -14.80
N VAL A 165 2.94 45.46 -14.45
CA VAL A 165 4.09 45.46 -13.54
C VAL A 165 3.67 46.28 -12.33
N GLU A 166 3.85 45.75 -11.12
CA GLU A 166 3.43 46.41 -9.87
C GLU A 166 4.54 46.32 -8.83
N ARG A 167 4.73 47.37 -8.03
CA ARG A 167 5.61 47.34 -6.87
C ARG A 167 4.85 46.84 -5.64
N GLU A 168 5.36 45.79 -5.02
CA GLU A 168 4.86 45.27 -3.74
C GLU A 168 6.01 45.13 -2.72
N ALA A 169 5.72 45.17 -1.43
CA ALA A 169 6.73 45.09 -0.37
C ALA A 169 6.58 43.78 0.41
N HIS A 170 7.59 42.91 0.34
CA HIS A 170 7.57 41.55 0.90
C HIS A 170 8.91 41.18 1.55
N LYS A 171 8.98 40.03 2.23
CA LYS A 171 10.23 39.41 2.67
C LYS A 171 10.59 38.22 1.79
N SER A 172 11.88 38.00 1.52
CA SER A 172 12.33 36.70 1.02
C SER A 172 12.19 35.64 2.12
N ILE A 173 11.73 34.43 1.79
CA ILE A 173 11.73 33.31 2.75
C ILE A 173 13.15 32.84 3.10
N TRP A 174 14.14 33.15 2.25
CA TRP A 174 15.48 32.59 2.34
C TRP A 174 16.43 33.51 3.11
N GLY A 175 16.77 33.08 4.32
CA GLY A 175 17.68 33.78 5.23
C GLY A 175 16.99 34.83 6.09
N TYR A 176 17.61 35.14 7.23
CA TYR A 176 17.29 36.28 8.06
C TYR A 176 18.16 37.48 7.67
N LEU A 177 17.53 38.57 7.20
CA LEU A 177 18.21 39.82 6.81
C LEU A 177 17.78 41.03 7.65
N GLY A 178 17.00 40.82 8.72
CA GLY A 178 16.23 41.85 9.43
C GLY A 178 14.74 41.72 9.15
N GLU A 179 13.93 42.57 9.79
CA GLU A 179 12.45 42.54 9.72
C GLU A 179 11.84 43.44 8.63
N ASP A 180 12.64 44.26 7.96
CA ASP A 180 12.16 45.17 6.93
C ASP A 180 11.67 44.42 5.69
N ASN A 181 10.50 44.84 5.16
CA ASN A 181 10.03 44.42 3.85
C ASN A 181 10.86 45.11 2.76
N VAL A 182 11.27 44.38 1.73
CA VAL A 182 11.99 44.91 0.57
C VAL A 182 11.06 45.00 -0.65
N PRO A 183 11.29 45.95 -1.58
CA PRO A 183 10.45 46.08 -2.76
C PRO A 183 10.72 44.97 -3.79
N PHE A 184 9.64 44.39 -4.29
CA PHE A 184 9.59 43.44 -5.39
C PHE A 184 8.74 44.01 -6.52
N LEU A 185 9.04 43.61 -7.75
CA LEU A 185 8.18 43.81 -8.92
C LEU A 185 7.36 42.55 -9.15
N ARG A 186 6.03 42.68 -9.08
CA ARG A 186 5.05 41.67 -9.47
C ARG A 186 4.79 41.80 -10.96
N LEU A 187 4.97 40.70 -11.70
CA LEU A 187 4.72 40.60 -13.12
C LEU A 187 3.46 39.76 -13.32
N THR A 188 2.39 40.37 -13.82
CA THR A 188 1.09 39.71 -14.11
C THR A 188 0.96 39.48 -15.62
N LEU A 189 0.66 38.26 -16.03
CA LEU A 189 0.65 37.82 -17.43
C LEU A 189 -0.76 37.38 -17.88
N THR A 190 -0.99 37.35 -19.19
CA THR A 190 -2.25 36.86 -19.80
C THR A 190 -2.52 35.38 -19.56
N ASP A 191 -1.48 34.55 -19.53
CA ASP A 191 -1.60 33.09 -19.64
C ASP A 191 -0.43 32.35 -18.96
N PRO A 192 -0.64 31.10 -18.50
CA PRO A 192 0.41 30.36 -17.80
C PRO A 192 1.59 29.89 -18.68
N LYS A 193 1.45 29.87 -20.00
CA LYS A 193 2.51 29.41 -20.93
C LYS A 193 3.57 30.49 -21.16
N SER A 194 3.20 31.76 -20.96
CA SER A 194 4.11 32.91 -20.99
C SER A 194 5.02 33.01 -19.75
N VAL A 195 4.63 32.42 -18.61
CA VAL A 195 5.42 32.49 -17.36
C VAL A 195 6.83 31.90 -17.53
N PRO A 196 7.05 30.69 -18.09
CA PRO A 196 8.39 30.16 -18.32
C PRO A 196 9.21 30.93 -19.35
N LYS A 197 8.57 31.60 -20.33
CA LYS A 197 9.26 32.45 -21.32
C LYS A 197 9.91 33.65 -20.62
N ILE A 198 9.10 34.47 -19.93
CA ILE A 198 9.60 35.67 -19.21
C ILE A 198 10.55 35.27 -18.06
N ARG A 199 10.24 34.22 -17.29
CA ARG A 199 11.15 33.71 -16.25
C ARG A 199 12.52 33.34 -16.82
N GLY A 200 12.54 32.76 -18.02
CA GLY A 200 13.77 32.37 -18.71
C GLY A 200 14.76 33.50 -18.95
N ILE A 201 14.28 34.73 -19.16
CA ILE A 201 15.11 35.93 -19.35
C ILE A 201 15.94 36.20 -18.08
N PHE A 202 15.27 36.17 -16.92
CA PHE A 202 15.88 36.35 -15.60
C PHE A 202 16.76 35.16 -15.20
N ASP A 203 16.31 33.93 -15.43
CA ASP A 203 17.05 32.69 -15.13
C ASP A 203 18.37 32.58 -15.92
N ARG A 204 18.47 33.20 -17.11
CA ARG A 204 19.66 33.20 -17.98
C ARG A 204 20.50 34.48 -17.90
N GLY A 205 20.02 35.53 -17.23
CA GLY A 205 20.68 36.83 -17.15
C GLY A 205 20.64 37.62 -18.46
N GLU A 206 19.55 37.48 -19.23
CA GLU A 206 19.33 38.15 -20.52
C GLU A 206 18.51 39.46 -20.39
N CYS A 207 18.30 39.94 -19.16
CA CYS A 207 17.52 41.16 -18.89
C CYS A 207 18.44 42.39 -18.89
N ASP A 208 18.55 43.07 -20.02
CA ASP A 208 19.41 44.25 -20.26
C ASP A 208 18.66 45.61 -20.16
N PHE A 209 17.48 45.65 -19.54
CA PHE A 209 16.68 46.87 -19.44
C PHE A 209 17.40 48.00 -18.67
N GLN A 210 17.80 49.04 -19.42
CA GLN A 210 18.45 50.26 -18.93
C GLN A 210 19.70 50.04 -18.05
N ASP A 211 20.41 48.91 -18.22
CA ASP A 211 21.53 48.50 -17.35
C ASP A 211 21.19 48.42 -15.84
N LEU A 212 19.89 48.41 -15.46
CA LEU A 212 19.43 48.32 -14.07
C LEU A 212 19.54 46.89 -13.49
N PHE A 213 19.78 45.91 -14.35
CA PHE A 213 19.65 44.48 -14.07
C PHE A 213 20.98 43.76 -14.38
N GLU A 214 21.68 43.31 -13.34
CA GLU A 214 22.98 42.65 -13.48
C GLU A 214 22.86 41.11 -13.33
N GLY A 215 23.21 40.38 -14.39
CA GLY A 215 23.37 38.92 -14.36
C GLY A 215 22.07 38.13 -14.09
N ILE A 216 22.21 36.94 -13.49
CA ILE A 216 21.07 36.06 -13.20
C ILE A 216 20.24 36.64 -12.04
N ILE A 217 18.95 36.86 -12.30
CA ILE A 217 18.03 37.47 -11.35
C ILE A 217 17.14 36.38 -10.72
N PRO A 218 17.21 36.17 -9.39
CA PRO A 218 16.34 35.21 -8.72
C PRO A 218 14.86 35.58 -8.91
N THR A 219 14.11 34.70 -9.56
CA THR A 219 12.66 34.82 -9.65
C THR A 219 12.00 34.12 -8.46
N TYR A 220 10.84 34.63 -8.03
CA TYR A 220 10.09 34.14 -6.88
C TYR A 220 8.72 33.66 -7.34
N GLU A 221 8.33 32.48 -6.87
CA GLU A 221 7.02 31.85 -7.13
C GLU A 221 6.68 31.52 -8.60
N SER A 222 7.58 31.81 -9.53
CA SER A 222 7.52 31.56 -10.98
C SER A 222 7.55 30.08 -11.39
N ASN A 223 7.49 29.16 -10.41
CA ASN A 223 7.46 27.71 -10.61
C ASN A 223 6.21 27.03 -9.99
N ILE A 224 5.25 27.80 -9.45
CA ILE A 224 3.97 27.27 -8.95
C ILE A 224 3.09 26.86 -10.16
N VAL A 225 2.42 25.72 -10.05
CA VAL A 225 1.41 25.28 -11.03
C VAL A 225 0.19 26.19 -10.91
N PHE A 226 -0.33 26.72 -12.03
CA PHE A 226 -1.39 27.73 -12.04
C PHE A 226 -2.64 27.38 -11.20
N ILE A 227 -3.10 26.12 -11.28
CA ILE A 227 -4.20 25.59 -10.44
C ILE A 227 -3.86 25.69 -8.94
N LEU A 228 -2.62 25.36 -8.56
CA LEU A 228 -2.18 25.43 -7.17
C LEU A 228 -2.03 26.89 -6.70
N ARG A 229 -1.57 27.80 -7.56
CA ARG A 229 -1.53 29.26 -7.31
C ARG A 229 -2.94 29.77 -7.00
N PHE A 230 -3.93 29.48 -7.86
CA PHE A 230 -5.34 29.78 -7.63
C PHE A 230 -5.84 29.25 -6.28
N MET A 231 -5.57 27.98 -5.97
CA MET A 231 -5.96 27.35 -4.71
C MET A 231 -5.30 27.96 -3.47
N ILE A 232 -4.04 28.43 -3.58
CA ILE A 232 -3.32 29.11 -2.51
C ILE A 232 -3.97 30.48 -2.22
N ASP A 233 -4.18 31.28 -3.27
CA ASP A 233 -4.63 32.67 -3.14
C ASP A 233 -6.08 32.76 -2.68
N THR A 234 -6.97 31.95 -3.26
CA THR A 234 -8.41 31.89 -2.93
C THR A 234 -8.73 31.03 -1.70
N LYS A 235 -7.69 30.51 -1.01
CA LYS A 235 -7.80 29.61 0.15
C LYS A 235 -8.63 28.33 -0.12
N VAL A 236 -8.76 27.90 -1.39
CA VAL A 236 -9.37 26.62 -1.77
C VAL A 236 -8.40 25.47 -1.48
N VAL A 237 -8.84 24.45 -0.74
CA VAL A 237 -8.10 23.19 -0.55
C VAL A 237 -8.68 22.07 -1.41
N GLY A 238 -8.04 20.90 -1.46
CA GLY A 238 -8.58 19.76 -2.19
C GLY A 238 -9.85 19.20 -1.53
N MET A 239 -10.82 18.72 -2.32
CA MET A 239 -12.07 18.11 -1.83
C MET A 239 -12.86 19.04 -0.90
N ASN A 240 -12.93 20.32 -1.24
CA ASN A 240 -13.45 21.38 -0.38
C ASN A 240 -14.89 21.80 -0.73
N TRP A 241 -15.62 22.33 0.24
CA TRP A 241 -16.92 22.94 0.00
C TRP A 241 -16.77 24.39 -0.47
N ILE A 242 -17.47 24.70 -1.56
CA ILE A 242 -17.50 26.00 -2.23
C ILE A 242 -18.96 26.48 -2.23
N GLU A 243 -19.17 27.69 -1.77
CA GLU A 243 -20.45 28.38 -1.86
C GLU A 243 -20.34 29.54 -2.86
N VAL A 244 -21.27 29.61 -3.80
CA VAL A 244 -21.38 30.71 -4.76
C VAL A 244 -22.66 31.49 -4.41
N PRO A 245 -22.54 32.71 -3.82
CA PRO A 245 -23.71 33.46 -3.38
C PRO A 245 -24.65 33.87 -4.51
N ALA A 246 -25.92 34.09 -4.17
CA ALA A 246 -26.91 34.65 -5.07
C ALA A 246 -26.42 35.97 -5.71
N GLY A 247 -26.68 36.14 -7.01
CA GLY A 247 -26.28 37.29 -7.82
C GLY A 247 -24.79 37.33 -8.21
N LYS A 248 -23.97 36.35 -7.80
CA LYS A 248 -22.52 36.30 -8.07
C LYS A 248 -22.11 35.39 -9.23
N TYR A 249 -23.05 34.67 -9.83
CA TYR A 249 -22.83 33.74 -10.93
C TYR A 249 -23.84 33.93 -12.07
N LYS A 250 -23.54 33.33 -13.21
CA LYS A 250 -24.45 33.13 -14.34
C LYS A 250 -24.58 31.67 -14.69
N ILE A 251 -25.81 31.18 -14.86
CA ILE A 251 -26.11 29.84 -15.36
C ILE A 251 -25.99 29.89 -16.89
N LEU A 252 -25.16 29.01 -17.46
CA LEU A 252 -25.02 28.96 -18.91
C LEU A 252 -26.25 28.28 -19.55
N PRO A 253 -26.88 28.91 -20.57
CA PRO A 253 -28.01 28.30 -21.26
C PRO A 253 -27.57 27.04 -22.01
N GLN A 254 -28.51 26.15 -22.30
CA GLN A 254 -28.22 24.83 -22.87
C GLN A 254 -27.42 24.88 -24.18
N SER A 255 -27.57 25.94 -24.98
CA SER A 255 -26.82 26.20 -26.22
C SER A 255 -25.35 26.57 -26.01
N GLN A 256 -24.97 27.03 -24.80
CA GLN A 256 -23.60 27.41 -24.43
C GLN A 256 -22.93 26.38 -23.52
N LYS A 257 -23.67 25.41 -22.97
CA LYS A 257 -23.11 24.37 -22.10
C LYS A 257 -22.10 23.48 -22.83
N ARG A 258 -20.85 23.48 -22.38
CA ARG A 258 -19.77 22.65 -22.91
C ARG A 258 -19.61 21.33 -22.17
N SER A 259 -20.28 21.14 -21.04
CA SER A 259 -20.21 19.92 -20.23
C SER A 259 -21.49 19.07 -20.28
N THR A 260 -21.40 17.86 -19.73
CA THR A 260 -22.54 16.98 -19.40
C THR A 260 -23.07 17.20 -17.98
N CYS A 261 -22.51 18.16 -17.21
CA CYS A 261 -22.99 18.47 -15.87
C CYS A 261 -24.43 19.02 -15.88
N GLN A 262 -25.19 18.71 -14.84
CA GLN A 262 -26.57 19.22 -14.69
C GLN A 262 -26.59 20.74 -14.58
N LEU A 263 -25.64 21.31 -13.83
CA LEU A 263 -25.46 22.74 -13.64
C LEU A 263 -24.11 23.18 -14.20
N GLU A 264 -24.12 24.20 -15.06
CA GLU A 264 -22.91 24.79 -15.62
C GLU A 264 -23.00 26.31 -15.42
N ILE A 265 -22.08 26.88 -14.63
CA ILE A 265 -22.08 28.29 -14.25
C ILE A 265 -20.79 29.00 -14.67
N SER A 266 -20.84 30.33 -14.71
CA SER A 266 -19.69 31.21 -14.86
C SER A 266 -19.68 32.26 -13.75
N LEU A 267 -18.50 32.53 -13.20
CA LEU A 267 -18.27 33.52 -12.14
C LEU A 267 -16.84 34.07 -12.18
N ARG A 268 -16.59 35.14 -11.44
CA ARG A 268 -15.24 35.69 -11.22
C ARG A 268 -14.53 34.93 -10.08
N TYR A 269 -13.20 34.89 -10.10
CA TYR A 269 -12.39 34.13 -9.13
C TYR A 269 -12.53 34.54 -7.66
N ASP A 270 -13.08 35.71 -7.38
CA ASP A 270 -13.34 36.28 -6.05
C ASP A 270 -14.85 36.31 -5.71
N ALA A 271 -15.68 35.69 -6.54
CA ALA A 271 -17.14 35.72 -6.44
C ALA A 271 -17.74 34.48 -5.72
N PHE A 272 -16.91 33.70 -5.04
CA PHE A 272 -17.29 32.52 -4.25
C PHE A 272 -16.64 32.55 -2.86
N ILE A 273 -17.17 31.74 -1.95
CA ILE A 273 -16.68 31.53 -0.59
C ILE A 273 -16.07 30.12 -0.51
N SER A 274 -14.80 30.05 -0.12
CA SER A 274 -14.12 28.79 0.19
C SER A 274 -14.30 28.47 1.67
N HIS A 275 -15.11 27.47 1.99
CA HIS A 275 -15.34 27.07 3.38
C HIS A 275 -14.17 26.23 3.90
N ALA A 276 -13.72 26.45 5.14
CA ALA A 276 -12.68 25.60 5.73
C ALA A 276 -13.28 24.21 6.08
N PRO A 277 -12.58 23.08 5.83
CA PRO A 277 -13.13 21.74 6.05
C PRO A 277 -13.13 21.35 7.54
N GLU A 278 -13.93 22.05 8.32
CA GLU A 278 -14.12 21.85 9.76
C GLU A 278 -15.62 21.86 10.10
N ARG A 279 -16.00 21.19 11.20
CA ARG A 279 -17.40 21.09 11.66
C ARG A 279 -18.32 20.64 10.51
N ASP A 280 -19.36 21.40 10.18
CA ASP A 280 -20.38 21.05 9.20
C ASP A 280 -19.81 20.93 7.77
N TRP A 281 -18.73 21.65 7.46
CA TRP A 281 -18.02 21.57 6.19
C TRP A 281 -16.99 20.43 6.10
N SER A 282 -16.87 19.60 7.14
CA SER A 282 -16.09 18.35 7.06
C SER A 282 -16.82 17.21 6.35
N LYS A 283 -18.13 17.35 6.10
CA LYS A 283 -18.94 16.37 5.36
C LYS A 283 -18.41 16.11 3.94
N ILE A 284 -18.82 15.00 3.34
CA ILE A 284 -18.47 14.60 1.98
C ILE A 284 -19.79 14.47 1.20
N ALA A 285 -19.85 15.01 -0.01
CA ALA A 285 -21.01 14.93 -0.90
C ALA A 285 -21.30 13.46 -1.28
N PRO A 286 -22.53 13.12 -1.72
CA PRO A 286 -22.88 11.77 -2.19
C PRO A 286 -22.28 11.48 -3.57
N LEU A 287 -20.95 11.41 -3.63
CA LEU A 287 -20.16 11.17 -4.84
C LEU A 287 -20.49 9.79 -5.41
N ARG A 288 -20.70 9.70 -6.72
CA ARG A 288 -20.93 8.43 -7.43
C ARG A 288 -19.59 7.79 -7.76
N ILE A 289 -19.35 6.61 -7.19
CA ILE A 289 -18.15 5.81 -7.41
C ILE A 289 -18.50 4.67 -8.36
N LEU A 290 -17.90 4.66 -9.55
CA LEU A 290 -17.96 3.55 -10.50
C LEU A 290 -16.75 2.65 -10.30
N SER A 291 -16.97 1.41 -9.93
CA SER A 291 -15.96 0.34 -9.97
C SER A 291 -16.25 -0.54 -11.19
N PHE A 292 -15.25 -0.75 -12.05
CA PHE A 292 -15.41 -1.55 -13.27
C PHE A 292 -14.21 -2.49 -13.51
N ASP A 293 -14.46 -3.50 -14.35
CA ASP A 293 -13.54 -4.57 -14.74
C ASP A 293 -13.90 -5.05 -16.17
N ILE A 294 -12.93 -5.53 -16.95
CA ILE A 294 -13.15 -6.00 -18.33
C ILE A 294 -12.61 -7.41 -18.57
N GLU A 295 -13.30 -8.15 -19.45
CA GLU A 295 -12.82 -9.44 -19.95
C GLU A 295 -12.50 -9.40 -21.44
N CYS A 296 -11.40 -10.04 -21.83
CA CYS A 296 -10.93 -10.10 -23.22
C CYS A 296 -10.68 -11.56 -23.66
N ALA A 297 -11.17 -11.94 -24.84
CA ALA A 297 -10.96 -13.29 -25.38
C ALA A 297 -9.63 -13.36 -26.16
N GLY A 298 -8.54 -13.64 -25.45
CA GLY A 298 -7.21 -13.76 -26.06
C GLY A 298 -6.98 -15.02 -26.90
N ARG A 299 -6.11 -14.92 -27.90
CA ARG A 299 -5.49 -16.08 -28.57
C ARG A 299 -4.73 -16.94 -27.57
N LYS A 300 -4.73 -18.27 -27.78
CA LYS A 300 -4.07 -19.22 -26.88
C LYS A 300 -2.58 -18.90 -26.79
N GLY A 301 -2.18 -18.44 -25.60
CA GLY A 301 -0.80 -18.22 -25.25
C GLY A 301 -0.17 -16.91 -25.74
N ILE A 302 -1.00 -15.92 -26.06
CA ILE A 302 -0.58 -14.55 -26.30
C ILE A 302 -1.36 -13.68 -25.32
N PHE A 303 -0.67 -12.83 -24.56
CA PHE A 303 -1.36 -11.87 -23.70
C PHE A 303 -2.23 -10.94 -24.59
N PRO A 304 -3.50 -10.63 -24.22
CA PRO A 304 -4.41 -9.95 -25.12
C PRO A 304 -3.84 -8.68 -25.76
N GLU A 305 -3.97 -8.56 -27.08
CA GLU A 305 -3.55 -7.41 -27.88
C GLU A 305 -4.80 -6.69 -28.43
N ALA A 306 -5.04 -5.46 -28.03
CA ALA A 306 -6.27 -4.71 -28.36
C ALA A 306 -6.53 -4.55 -29.87
N SER A 307 -5.49 -4.64 -30.72
CA SER A 307 -5.62 -4.63 -32.18
C SER A 307 -6.28 -5.89 -32.77
N VAL A 308 -6.31 -7.00 -32.03
CA VAL A 308 -6.78 -8.31 -32.53
C VAL A 308 -7.85 -8.88 -31.60
N ASP A 309 -7.51 -9.08 -30.33
CA ASP A 309 -8.35 -9.80 -29.38
C ASP A 309 -9.53 -8.90 -28.89
N PRO A 310 -10.77 -9.39 -28.84
CA PRO A 310 -11.95 -8.59 -28.49
C PRO A 310 -12.14 -8.45 -26.97
N VAL A 311 -12.66 -7.29 -26.56
CA VAL A 311 -13.36 -7.13 -25.29
C VAL A 311 -14.71 -7.84 -25.41
N ILE A 312 -15.01 -8.70 -24.44
CA ILE A 312 -16.18 -9.57 -24.47
C ILE A 312 -17.15 -9.31 -23.31
N GLN A 313 -16.69 -8.79 -22.19
CA GLN A 313 -17.54 -8.37 -21.09
C GLN A 313 -16.99 -7.12 -20.39
N ILE A 314 -17.89 -6.29 -19.84
CA ILE A 314 -17.55 -5.13 -18.99
C ILE A 314 -18.54 -5.11 -17.80
N ALA A 315 -18.03 -5.33 -16.59
CA ALA A 315 -18.82 -5.30 -15.36
C ALA A 315 -18.76 -3.93 -14.69
N ASN A 316 -19.87 -3.49 -14.10
CA ASN A 316 -19.95 -2.20 -13.41
C ASN A 316 -20.71 -2.32 -12.09
N MET A 317 -20.12 -1.73 -11.04
CA MET A 317 -20.71 -1.52 -9.73
C MET A 317 -20.72 -0.02 -9.44
N VAL A 318 -21.87 0.58 -9.20
CA VAL A 318 -21.98 2.01 -8.87
C VAL A 318 -22.52 2.19 -7.46
N THR A 319 -21.74 2.86 -6.61
CA THR A 319 -22.02 3.11 -5.19
C THR A 319 -22.08 4.61 -4.95
N ARG A 320 -22.95 5.11 -4.06
CA ARG A 320 -22.87 6.50 -3.59
C ARG A 320 -22.05 6.56 -2.32
N GLN A 321 -21.15 7.53 -2.21
CA GLN A 321 -20.27 7.66 -1.05
C GLN A 321 -21.08 7.79 0.24
N GLY A 322 -20.88 6.84 1.17
CA GLY A 322 -21.62 6.74 2.43
C GLY A 322 -22.70 5.63 2.45
N GLU A 323 -23.16 5.17 1.28
CA GLU A 323 -23.98 3.96 1.18
C GLU A 323 -23.08 2.71 1.31
N SER A 324 -23.58 1.67 2.00
CA SER A 324 -22.83 0.41 2.19
C SER A 324 -22.87 -0.57 1.01
N LYS A 325 -23.62 -0.24 -0.06
CA LYS A 325 -24.04 -1.16 -1.13
C LYS A 325 -24.10 -0.43 -2.47
N PRO A 326 -23.76 -1.08 -3.60
CA PRO A 326 -23.97 -0.51 -4.92
C PRO A 326 -25.47 -0.44 -5.25
N PHE A 327 -25.91 0.68 -5.81
CA PHE A 327 -27.28 0.87 -6.31
C PHE A 327 -27.41 0.40 -7.76
N VAL A 328 -26.36 0.56 -8.60
CA VAL A 328 -26.29 -0.06 -9.93
C VAL A 328 -25.33 -1.25 -9.92
N ARG A 329 -25.79 -2.37 -10.49
CA ARG A 329 -25.02 -3.60 -10.75
C ARG A 329 -25.37 -4.06 -12.17
N ASN A 330 -24.42 -3.97 -13.11
CA ASN A 330 -24.68 -4.44 -14.48
C ASN A 330 -23.46 -5.07 -15.15
N ILE A 331 -23.74 -5.85 -16.19
CA ILE A 331 -22.75 -6.49 -17.05
C ILE A 331 -23.14 -6.25 -18.51
N PHE A 332 -22.22 -5.68 -19.28
CA PHE A 332 -22.30 -5.60 -20.73
C PHE A 332 -21.61 -6.85 -21.29
N THR A 333 -22.26 -7.62 -22.17
CA THR A 333 -21.70 -8.85 -22.74
C THR A 333 -21.81 -8.90 -24.25
N LEU A 334 -20.75 -9.34 -24.91
CA LEU A 334 -20.78 -9.78 -26.30
C LEU A 334 -21.45 -11.16 -26.37
N ASN A 335 -22.42 -11.31 -27.27
CA ASN A 335 -23.38 -12.42 -27.36
C ASN A 335 -24.34 -12.54 -26.15
N THR A 336 -25.29 -13.47 -26.26
CA THR A 336 -26.32 -13.77 -25.26
C THR A 336 -25.73 -14.33 -23.96
N CYS A 337 -26.19 -13.84 -22.82
CA CYS A 337 -25.78 -14.28 -21.48
C CYS A 337 -27.02 -14.66 -20.67
N ALA A 338 -26.95 -15.74 -19.87
CA ALA A 338 -28.07 -16.15 -19.03
C ALA A 338 -28.25 -15.21 -17.82
N HIS A 339 -29.47 -15.17 -17.27
CA HIS A 339 -29.90 -14.23 -16.23
C HIS A 339 -29.06 -14.29 -14.94
N ILE A 340 -28.73 -13.13 -14.35
CA ILE A 340 -27.98 -13.03 -13.10
C ILE A 340 -28.82 -12.28 -12.07
N VAL A 341 -29.30 -13.00 -11.05
CA VAL A 341 -30.14 -12.42 -9.99
C VAL A 341 -29.45 -11.22 -9.34
N GLY A 342 -30.17 -10.10 -9.28
CA GLY A 342 -29.71 -8.85 -8.68
C GLY A 342 -28.85 -7.96 -9.57
N SER A 343 -28.56 -8.36 -10.81
CA SER A 343 -27.71 -7.63 -11.76
C SER A 343 -28.36 -7.51 -13.14
N GLN A 344 -28.27 -6.34 -13.75
CA GLN A 344 -28.77 -6.11 -15.10
C GLN A 344 -27.79 -6.69 -16.14
N VAL A 345 -28.28 -7.57 -17.02
CA VAL A 345 -27.49 -8.17 -18.11
C VAL A 345 -27.84 -7.46 -19.43
N LEU A 346 -26.86 -6.82 -20.07
CA LEU A 346 -27.02 -6.15 -21.36
C LEU A 346 -26.21 -6.88 -22.43
N THR A 347 -26.90 -7.54 -23.37
CA THR A 347 -26.27 -8.38 -24.42
C THR A 347 -26.18 -7.65 -25.75
N PHE A 348 -25.05 -7.79 -26.46
CA PHE A 348 -24.80 -7.15 -27.75
C PHE A 348 -24.20 -8.13 -28.75
N ASP A 349 -24.65 -8.11 -30.01
CA ASP A 349 -24.08 -8.95 -31.08
C ASP A 349 -22.82 -8.34 -31.72
N ASN A 350 -22.50 -7.08 -31.39
CA ASN A 350 -21.37 -6.34 -31.95
C ASN A 350 -20.60 -5.58 -30.86
N GLU A 351 -19.28 -5.77 -30.83
CA GLU A 351 -18.38 -5.18 -29.84
C GLU A 351 -18.34 -3.64 -29.90
N ALA A 352 -18.35 -3.03 -31.09
CA ALA A 352 -18.35 -1.57 -31.22
C ALA A 352 -19.67 -0.94 -30.72
N ASN A 353 -20.77 -1.70 -30.76
CA ASN A 353 -22.04 -1.28 -30.16
C ASN A 353 -22.00 -1.44 -28.62
N MET A 354 -21.43 -2.54 -28.11
CA MET A 354 -21.22 -2.74 -26.67
C MET A 354 -20.37 -1.63 -26.05
N LEU A 355 -19.24 -1.29 -26.68
CA LEU A 355 -18.36 -0.20 -26.25
C LEU A 355 -19.09 1.15 -26.25
N GLN A 356 -19.85 1.47 -27.31
CA GLN A 356 -20.65 2.70 -27.36
C GLN A 356 -21.74 2.74 -26.27
N ALA A 357 -22.43 1.64 -26.04
CA ALA A 357 -23.44 1.55 -24.99
C ALA A 357 -22.84 1.71 -23.59
N TRP A 358 -21.64 1.18 -23.34
CA TRP A 358 -20.91 1.42 -22.08
C TRP A 358 -20.50 2.89 -21.92
N ARG A 359 -20.02 3.54 -22.99
CA ARG A 359 -19.74 4.98 -22.99
C ARG A 359 -20.99 5.82 -22.70
N ASP A 360 -22.13 5.45 -23.29
CA ASP A 360 -23.41 6.14 -23.06
C ASP A 360 -23.95 5.89 -21.64
N PHE A 361 -23.68 4.71 -21.06
CA PHE A 361 -23.89 4.40 -19.64
C PHE A 361 -23.03 5.27 -18.72
N VAL A 362 -21.73 5.41 -18.98
CA VAL A 362 -20.83 6.28 -18.18
C VAL A 362 -21.28 7.75 -18.27
N GLU A 363 -21.73 8.23 -19.43
CA GLU A 363 -22.29 9.58 -19.58
C GLU A 363 -23.58 9.76 -18.75
N THR A 364 -24.47 8.76 -18.76
CA THR A 364 -25.77 8.80 -18.05
C THR A 364 -25.63 8.67 -16.53
N VAL A 365 -24.77 7.76 -16.06
CA VAL A 365 -24.47 7.58 -14.63
C VAL A 365 -23.70 8.77 -14.06
N ASP A 366 -22.89 9.42 -14.89
CA ASP A 366 -22.06 10.56 -14.54
C ASP A 366 -21.22 10.33 -13.26
N PRO A 367 -20.36 9.29 -13.20
CA PRO A 367 -19.57 9.00 -12.01
C PRO A 367 -18.56 10.12 -11.71
N ASP A 368 -18.39 10.41 -10.42
CA ASP A 368 -17.42 11.39 -9.90
C ASP A 368 -16.04 10.78 -9.70
N VAL A 369 -16.00 9.49 -9.37
CA VAL A 369 -14.78 8.72 -9.15
C VAL A 369 -14.89 7.41 -9.93
N VAL A 370 -13.85 7.08 -10.67
CA VAL A 370 -13.70 5.76 -11.29
C VAL A 370 -12.60 4.98 -10.59
N ILE A 371 -12.92 3.76 -10.17
CA ILE A 371 -12.04 2.83 -9.48
C ILE A 371 -12.04 1.47 -10.19
N GLY A 372 -11.13 0.60 -9.78
CA GLY A 372 -10.95 -0.74 -10.30
C GLY A 372 -9.60 -1.27 -9.83
N TYR A 373 -9.09 -2.32 -10.47
CA TYR A 373 -7.78 -2.89 -10.13
C TYR A 373 -6.90 -3.02 -11.38
N ASN A 374 -5.88 -2.19 -11.51
CA ASN A 374 -5.01 -2.04 -12.70
C ASN A 374 -5.61 -1.26 -13.89
N ILE A 375 -6.77 -0.60 -13.68
CA ILE A 375 -7.47 0.21 -14.69
C ILE A 375 -6.62 1.26 -15.39
N GLY A 376 -5.61 1.82 -14.70
CA GLY A 376 -4.73 2.84 -15.29
C GLY A 376 -3.77 2.28 -16.34
N ASN A 377 -3.31 1.03 -16.17
CA ASN A 377 -2.28 0.43 -17.04
C ASN A 377 -2.83 -0.62 -18.01
N PHE A 378 -3.96 -1.25 -17.70
CA PHE A 378 -4.60 -2.26 -18.55
C PHE A 378 -5.93 -1.76 -19.12
N ASP A 379 -6.98 -1.66 -18.32
CA ASP A 379 -8.37 -1.57 -18.80
C ASP A 379 -8.64 -0.35 -19.68
N PHE A 380 -8.35 0.87 -19.19
CA PHE A 380 -8.53 2.08 -19.99
C PHE A 380 -7.65 2.09 -21.25
N PRO A 381 -6.33 1.85 -21.19
CA PRO A 381 -5.51 1.71 -22.38
C PRO A 381 -6.05 0.69 -23.39
N TYR A 382 -6.48 -0.48 -22.93
CA TYR A 382 -6.99 -1.56 -23.77
C TYR A 382 -8.29 -1.16 -24.47
N LEU A 383 -9.27 -0.63 -23.73
CA LEU A 383 -10.53 -0.13 -24.26
C LEU A 383 -10.31 0.98 -25.31
N MET A 384 -9.38 1.90 -25.06
CA MET A 384 -9.08 3.02 -25.96
C MET A 384 -8.40 2.56 -27.26
N ASP A 385 -7.44 1.65 -27.17
CA ASP A 385 -6.77 1.06 -28.34
C ASP A 385 -7.72 0.14 -29.12
N ARG A 386 -8.59 -0.61 -28.44
CA ARG A 386 -9.60 -1.48 -29.06
C ARG A 386 -10.66 -0.67 -29.80
N ALA A 387 -11.20 0.37 -29.18
CA ALA A 387 -12.15 1.28 -29.82
C ALA A 387 -11.56 1.95 -31.06
N LYS A 388 -10.26 2.27 -31.04
CA LYS A 388 -9.53 2.78 -32.21
C LYS A 388 -9.42 1.72 -33.32
N ALA A 389 -9.09 0.47 -32.99
CA ALA A 389 -9.02 -0.64 -33.95
C ALA A 389 -10.39 -0.92 -34.62
N LEU A 390 -11.47 -0.90 -33.85
CA LEU A 390 -12.85 -1.10 -34.32
C LEU A 390 -13.48 0.14 -34.99
N LYS A 391 -12.78 1.28 -35.03
CA LYS A 391 -13.31 2.57 -35.50
C LYS A 391 -14.57 3.04 -34.73
N ALA A 392 -14.69 2.70 -33.45
CA ALA A 392 -15.76 3.15 -32.55
C ALA A 392 -15.57 4.62 -32.14
N THR A 393 -15.76 5.54 -33.09
CA THR A 393 -15.38 6.97 -32.98
C THR A 393 -16.05 7.73 -31.84
N ARG A 394 -17.21 7.28 -31.33
CA ARG A 394 -17.93 7.87 -30.18
C ARG A 394 -17.40 7.41 -28.81
N PHE A 395 -16.67 6.30 -28.74
CA PHE A 395 -16.15 5.75 -27.49
C PHE A 395 -15.20 6.68 -26.70
N PRO A 396 -14.20 7.34 -27.32
CA PRO A 396 -13.14 8.06 -26.59
C PRO A 396 -13.60 9.44 -26.07
N PHE A 397 -14.86 9.58 -25.66
CA PHE A 397 -15.46 10.78 -25.07
C PHE A 397 -16.06 10.40 -23.71
N LEU A 398 -15.19 10.10 -22.74
CA LEU A 398 -15.55 9.55 -21.42
C LEU A 398 -15.52 10.59 -20.28
N GLY A 399 -14.86 11.72 -20.48
CA GLY A 399 -14.88 12.86 -19.55
C GLY A 399 -16.24 13.57 -19.48
N ARG A 400 -16.34 14.60 -18.65
CA ARG A 400 -17.54 15.46 -18.55
C ARG A 400 -17.59 16.55 -19.62
N MET A 401 -16.53 16.76 -20.39
CA MET A 401 -16.43 17.81 -21.40
C MET A 401 -16.83 17.31 -22.80
N LYS A 402 -17.89 17.91 -23.38
CA LYS A 402 -18.41 17.54 -24.70
C LYS A 402 -17.39 17.88 -25.79
N GLY A 403 -17.16 16.93 -26.70
CA GLY A 403 -16.24 17.09 -27.83
C GLY A 403 -14.75 17.06 -27.45
N PHE A 404 -14.40 16.85 -26.18
CA PHE A 404 -13.02 16.61 -25.76
C PHE A 404 -12.73 15.11 -25.75
N LYS A 405 -11.76 14.70 -26.56
CA LYS A 405 -11.38 13.31 -26.70
C LYS A 405 -10.43 12.90 -25.57
N THR A 406 -10.81 11.87 -24.82
CA THR A 406 -9.96 11.17 -23.87
C THR A 406 -8.75 10.57 -24.59
N GLU A 407 -7.57 10.67 -24.00
CA GLU A 407 -6.33 10.09 -24.54
C GLU A 407 -5.49 9.47 -23.43
N THR A 408 -4.84 8.36 -23.76
CA THR A 408 -3.91 7.65 -22.87
C THR A 408 -2.48 8.09 -23.18
N LYS A 409 -1.77 8.58 -22.16
CA LYS A 409 -0.39 9.10 -22.25
C LYS A 409 0.56 8.29 -21.36
N GLY A 410 1.79 8.11 -21.82
CA GLY A 410 2.85 7.51 -21.01
C GLY A 410 3.34 8.48 -19.94
N THR A 411 3.52 7.99 -18.72
CA THR A 411 4.03 8.75 -17.57
C THR A 411 5.15 7.99 -16.89
N HIS A 412 6.12 8.71 -16.33
CA HIS A 412 7.22 8.14 -15.57
C HIS A 412 7.25 8.73 -14.16
N PHE A 413 7.29 7.86 -13.16
CA PHE A 413 7.42 8.25 -11.75
C PHE A 413 8.68 7.63 -11.15
N SER A 414 9.49 8.44 -10.47
CA SER A 414 10.71 8.00 -9.80
C SER A 414 10.81 8.60 -8.39
N SER A 415 11.02 7.76 -7.38
CA SER A 415 11.48 8.19 -6.06
C SER A 415 12.18 7.07 -5.29
N LYS A 416 13.10 7.41 -4.37
CA LYS A 416 13.74 6.43 -3.48
C LYS A 416 12.75 5.66 -2.60
N ALA A 417 11.57 6.23 -2.30
CA ALA A 417 10.57 5.64 -1.40
C ALA A 417 9.61 4.66 -2.10
N TYR A 418 9.16 4.97 -3.31
CA TYR A 418 8.15 4.18 -4.05
C TYR A 418 8.73 3.40 -5.26
N GLY A 419 10.00 3.63 -5.58
CA GLY A 419 10.70 3.06 -6.74
C GLY A 419 10.56 3.90 -8.01
N GLN A 420 11.05 3.33 -9.12
CA GLN A 420 10.77 3.79 -10.49
C GLN A 420 9.60 2.98 -11.04
N ARG A 421 8.65 3.64 -11.71
CA ARG A 421 7.52 3.01 -12.41
C ARG A 421 7.18 3.84 -13.64
N ASP A 422 7.11 3.18 -14.78
CA ASP A 422 6.37 3.66 -15.93
C ASP A 422 4.90 3.30 -15.73
N SER A 423 4.00 4.19 -16.15
CA SER A 423 2.55 3.99 -16.02
C SER A 423 1.82 4.71 -17.14
N LYS A 424 0.59 4.31 -17.42
CA LYS A 424 -0.28 5.03 -18.36
C LYS A 424 -1.26 5.92 -17.57
N GLU A 425 -1.54 7.10 -18.09
CA GLU A 425 -2.52 8.06 -17.55
C GLU A 425 -3.56 8.34 -18.64
N THR A 426 -4.83 8.08 -18.33
CA THR A 426 -5.95 8.31 -19.26
C THR A 426 -6.82 9.41 -18.66
N GLN A 427 -6.63 10.66 -19.09
CA GLN A 427 -7.29 11.81 -18.45
C GLN A 427 -8.80 11.80 -18.71
N LEU A 428 -9.59 11.86 -17.63
CA LEU A 428 -11.06 11.94 -17.66
C LEU A 428 -11.49 13.29 -17.09
N ASP A 429 -11.62 14.30 -17.93
CA ASP A 429 -11.90 15.68 -17.51
C ASP A 429 -13.12 15.75 -16.56
N GLY A 430 -12.91 16.25 -15.35
CA GLY A 430 -13.94 16.35 -14.30
C GLY A 430 -14.34 15.04 -13.60
N ARG A 431 -13.62 13.93 -13.81
CA ARG A 431 -13.80 12.66 -13.07
C ARG A 431 -12.49 12.23 -12.41
N LEU A 432 -12.54 11.95 -11.11
CA LEU A 432 -11.40 11.41 -10.38
C LEU A 432 -11.12 9.96 -10.77
N GLN A 433 -9.86 9.54 -10.69
CA GLN A 433 -9.46 8.15 -10.83
C GLN A 433 -8.71 7.69 -9.58
N LEU A 434 -9.03 6.50 -9.10
CA LEU A 434 -8.36 5.86 -7.96
C LEU A 434 -8.21 4.35 -8.23
N ASP A 435 -7.15 4.01 -8.96
CA ASP A 435 -6.75 2.62 -9.17
C ASP A 435 -6.28 1.99 -7.86
N ILE A 436 -7.01 0.97 -7.39
CA ILE A 436 -6.73 0.31 -6.12
C ILE A 436 -5.37 -0.39 -6.16
N LEU A 437 -4.91 -0.90 -7.30
CA LEU A 437 -3.55 -1.47 -7.41
C LEU A 437 -2.48 -0.40 -7.09
N GLN A 438 -2.64 0.80 -7.63
CA GLN A 438 -1.69 1.89 -7.39
C GLN A 438 -1.68 2.32 -5.92
N PHE A 439 -2.87 2.42 -5.29
CA PHE A 439 -3.01 2.65 -3.85
C PHE A 439 -2.31 1.56 -3.03
N MET A 440 -2.61 0.28 -3.29
CA MET A 440 -2.02 -0.85 -2.57
C MET A 440 -0.48 -0.84 -2.68
N GLN A 441 0.07 -0.55 -3.86
CA GLN A 441 1.52 -0.47 -4.08
C GLN A 441 2.18 0.80 -3.49
N ARG A 442 1.41 1.80 -3.04
CA ARG A 442 1.91 3.02 -2.36
C ARG A 442 1.86 2.86 -0.84
N GLU A 443 0.71 2.48 -0.29
CA GLU A 443 0.48 2.44 1.15
C GLU A 443 0.88 1.10 1.80
N HIS A 444 0.79 -0.01 1.06
CA HIS A 444 1.00 -1.36 1.62
C HIS A 444 2.25 -2.06 1.09
N LYS A 445 2.86 -2.87 1.97
CA LYS A 445 4.14 -3.56 1.74
C LYS A 445 3.95 -5.09 1.65
N LEU A 446 3.36 -5.57 0.56
CA LEU A 446 2.83 -6.94 0.39
C LEU A 446 3.73 -7.90 -0.41
N ARG A 447 3.63 -9.21 -0.17
CA ARG A 447 4.35 -10.24 -0.94
C ARG A 447 3.91 -10.32 -2.41
N SER A 448 2.61 -10.22 -2.63
CA SER A 448 1.99 -10.12 -3.95
C SER A 448 0.98 -8.96 -3.94
N TYR A 449 0.77 -8.39 -5.12
CA TYR A 449 -0.23 -7.35 -5.40
C TYR A 449 -1.20 -7.83 -6.50
N THR A 450 -1.48 -9.13 -6.55
CA THR A 450 -2.63 -9.67 -7.29
C THR A 450 -3.91 -9.37 -6.52
N LEU A 451 -5.03 -9.13 -7.21
CA LEU A 451 -6.32 -8.87 -6.57
C LEU A 451 -6.68 -9.98 -5.57
N ASN A 452 -6.49 -11.25 -5.96
CA ASN A 452 -6.70 -12.40 -5.07
C ASN A 452 -5.88 -12.33 -3.78
N SER A 453 -4.57 -12.02 -3.86
CA SER A 453 -3.71 -11.91 -2.67
C SER A 453 -4.11 -10.75 -1.76
N VAL A 454 -4.52 -9.63 -2.33
CA VAL A 454 -4.98 -8.46 -1.57
C VAL A 454 -6.31 -8.77 -0.87
N CYS A 455 -7.29 -9.34 -1.56
CA CYS A 455 -8.56 -9.74 -0.97
C CYS A 455 -8.37 -10.81 0.13
N ALA A 456 -7.51 -11.79 -0.09
CA ALA A 456 -7.18 -12.81 0.92
C ALA A 456 -6.57 -12.22 2.19
N GLN A 457 -5.80 -11.13 2.07
CA GLN A 457 -5.17 -10.47 3.21
C GLN A 457 -6.10 -9.50 3.96
N PHE A 458 -6.94 -8.73 3.26
CA PHE A 458 -7.70 -7.62 3.85
C PHE A 458 -9.21 -7.87 3.99
N LEU A 459 -9.78 -8.68 3.10
CA LEU A 459 -11.18 -9.11 3.14
C LEU A 459 -11.34 -10.53 3.72
N GLY A 460 -10.26 -11.31 3.76
CA GLY A 460 -10.27 -12.69 4.26
C GLY A 460 -10.91 -13.69 3.31
N GLU A 461 -11.08 -13.32 2.03
CA GLU A 461 -11.71 -14.14 0.99
C GLU A 461 -10.74 -14.40 -0.15
N GLN A 462 -10.86 -15.57 -0.78
CA GLN A 462 -10.14 -15.90 -2.01
C GLN A 462 -11.11 -15.85 -3.20
N LYS A 463 -10.59 -15.55 -4.38
CA LYS A 463 -11.32 -15.71 -5.65
C LYS A 463 -10.81 -16.94 -6.40
N GLU A 464 -11.69 -17.53 -7.21
CA GLU A 464 -11.22 -18.33 -8.35
C GLU A 464 -10.38 -17.39 -9.23
N ASP A 465 -9.29 -17.91 -9.78
CA ASP A 465 -8.32 -17.16 -10.59
C ASP A 465 -8.29 -17.83 -11.95
N VAL A 466 -9.19 -17.42 -12.84
CA VAL A 466 -9.46 -18.11 -14.11
C VAL A 466 -8.33 -17.80 -15.10
N HIS A 467 -7.71 -18.82 -15.66
CA HIS A 467 -6.63 -18.61 -16.63
C HIS A 467 -7.16 -18.04 -17.95
N HIS A 468 -6.47 -17.05 -18.51
CA HIS A 468 -6.90 -16.33 -19.72
C HIS A 468 -7.21 -17.26 -20.91
N SER A 469 -6.52 -18.39 -21.04
CA SER A 469 -6.78 -19.37 -22.11
C SER A 469 -8.17 -20.01 -22.04
N VAL A 470 -8.79 -20.06 -20.86
CA VAL A 470 -10.11 -20.69 -20.63
C VAL A 470 -11.24 -19.67 -20.84
N ILE A 471 -10.95 -18.37 -20.73
CA ILE A 471 -11.92 -17.29 -20.96
C ILE A 471 -12.51 -17.37 -22.37
N THR A 472 -11.64 -17.58 -23.38
CA THR A 472 -12.05 -17.77 -24.78
C THR A 472 -12.91 -19.01 -24.99
N GLU A 473 -12.66 -20.10 -24.25
CA GLU A 473 -13.48 -21.32 -24.29
C GLU A 473 -14.86 -21.09 -23.65
N LEU A 474 -14.92 -20.41 -22.49
CA LEU A 474 -16.16 -20.04 -21.81
C LEU A 474 -17.02 -19.07 -22.64
N GLN A 475 -16.40 -18.11 -23.33
CA GLN A 475 -17.09 -17.16 -24.20
C GLN A 475 -17.72 -17.83 -25.42
N ASN A 476 -17.00 -18.75 -26.05
CA ASN A 476 -17.46 -19.48 -27.25
C ASN A 476 -18.46 -20.61 -26.94
N GLY A 477 -18.73 -20.89 -25.66
CA GLY A 477 -19.71 -21.87 -25.21
C GLY A 477 -21.16 -21.36 -25.22
N THR A 478 -21.90 -21.72 -24.17
CA THR A 478 -23.33 -21.44 -24.01
C THR A 478 -23.60 -20.12 -23.30
N PRO A 479 -24.86 -19.63 -23.26
CA PRO A 479 -25.23 -18.48 -22.42
C PRO A 479 -24.90 -18.70 -20.93
N GLU A 480 -24.86 -19.95 -20.45
CA GLU A 480 -24.48 -20.31 -19.07
C GLU A 480 -22.96 -20.25 -18.83
N SER A 481 -22.12 -20.64 -19.80
CA SER A 481 -20.66 -20.46 -19.65
C SER A 481 -20.29 -18.97 -19.68
N ARG A 482 -20.98 -18.17 -20.50
CA ARG A 482 -20.87 -16.70 -20.47
C ARG A 482 -21.41 -16.09 -19.16
N ARG A 483 -22.46 -16.67 -18.58
CA ARG A 483 -22.97 -16.29 -17.24
C ARG A 483 -21.95 -16.58 -16.14
N ARG A 484 -21.25 -17.73 -16.17
CA ARG A 484 -20.15 -18.02 -15.22
C ARG A 484 -19.05 -16.95 -15.31
N LEU A 485 -18.67 -16.54 -16.52
CA LEU A 485 -17.69 -15.47 -16.74
C LEU A 485 -18.22 -14.11 -16.25
N ALA A 486 -19.49 -13.80 -16.50
CA ALA A 486 -20.11 -12.55 -16.06
C ALA A 486 -20.20 -12.44 -14.53
N VAL A 487 -20.49 -13.54 -13.82
CA VAL A 487 -20.45 -13.58 -12.35
C VAL A 487 -19.01 -13.42 -11.82
N TYR A 488 -18.01 -13.91 -12.55
CA TYR A 488 -16.59 -13.69 -12.24
C TYR A 488 -16.19 -12.22 -12.41
N CYS A 489 -16.46 -11.61 -13.57
CA CYS A 489 -16.17 -10.20 -13.85
C CYS A 489 -16.95 -9.24 -12.91
N LEU A 490 -18.22 -9.54 -12.60
CA LEU A 490 -18.98 -8.81 -11.57
C LEU A 490 -18.33 -8.90 -10.17
N LYS A 491 -17.70 -10.03 -9.83
CA LYS A 491 -16.96 -10.17 -8.57
C LYS A 491 -15.70 -9.32 -8.60
N ASP A 492 -14.91 -9.39 -9.67
CA ASP A 492 -13.68 -8.64 -9.82
C ASP A 492 -13.93 -7.12 -9.92
N ALA A 493 -15.06 -6.66 -10.48
CA ALA A 493 -15.52 -5.27 -10.38
C ALA A 493 -15.98 -4.85 -8.97
N TYR A 494 -16.46 -5.77 -8.11
CA TYR A 494 -16.94 -5.44 -6.76
C TYR A 494 -15.85 -5.47 -5.68
N LEU A 495 -14.82 -6.31 -5.84
CA LEU A 495 -13.71 -6.40 -4.89
C LEU A 495 -12.96 -5.06 -4.68
N PRO A 496 -12.69 -4.22 -5.70
CA PRO A 496 -12.07 -2.90 -5.53
C PRO A 496 -12.91 -1.95 -4.67
N GLN A 497 -14.23 -1.93 -4.83
CA GLN A 497 -15.14 -1.17 -3.95
C GLN A 497 -15.03 -1.66 -2.50
N ARG A 498 -15.10 -2.98 -2.27
CA ARG A 498 -14.96 -3.54 -0.91
C ARG A 498 -13.59 -3.26 -0.28
N LEU A 499 -12.51 -3.23 -1.08
CA LEU A 499 -11.19 -2.83 -0.62
C LEU A 499 -11.13 -1.34 -0.28
N LEU A 500 -11.72 -0.47 -1.11
CA LEU A 500 -11.82 0.97 -0.89
C LEU A 500 -12.46 1.27 0.47
N ASP A 501 -13.59 0.62 0.75
CA ASP A 501 -14.36 0.80 1.98
C ASP A 501 -13.63 0.18 3.19
N LYS A 502 -13.14 -1.06 3.06
CA LYS A 502 -12.46 -1.77 4.16
C LYS A 502 -11.20 -1.06 4.66
N LEU A 503 -10.48 -0.40 3.74
CA LEU A 503 -9.23 0.31 4.02
C LEU A 503 -9.43 1.82 4.21
N MET A 504 -10.67 2.32 4.11
CA MET A 504 -11.04 3.74 4.15
C MET A 504 -10.23 4.61 3.16
N CYS A 505 -9.83 4.05 2.01
CA CYS A 505 -8.87 4.67 1.08
C CYS A 505 -9.28 6.10 0.70
N PHE A 506 -10.55 6.24 0.29
CA PHE A 506 -11.07 7.49 -0.25
C PHE A 506 -11.16 8.58 0.82
N VAL A 507 -11.65 8.23 2.01
CA VAL A 507 -11.72 9.13 3.18
C VAL A 507 -10.32 9.60 3.60
N ASN A 508 -9.36 8.68 3.68
CA ASN A 508 -7.97 9.01 4.02
C ASN A 508 -7.32 9.98 3.00
N TYR A 509 -7.63 9.82 1.72
CA TYR A 509 -7.10 10.68 0.66
C TYR A 509 -7.83 12.03 0.57
N ILE A 510 -9.15 12.08 0.83
CA ILE A 510 -9.89 13.35 0.99
C ILE A 510 -9.28 14.19 2.11
N GLU A 511 -9.05 13.61 3.29
CA GLU A 511 -8.46 14.35 4.41
C GLU A 511 -7.00 14.73 4.15
N MET A 512 -6.23 13.91 3.43
CA MET A 512 -4.88 14.29 2.96
C MET A 512 -4.91 15.50 2.00
N ALA A 513 -5.85 15.54 1.06
CA ALA A 513 -6.01 16.65 0.11
C ALA A 513 -6.43 17.95 0.83
N ARG A 514 -7.35 17.85 1.80
CA ARG A 514 -7.80 18.94 2.67
C ARG A 514 -6.67 19.50 3.53
N VAL A 515 -5.98 18.63 4.29
CA VAL A 515 -4.88 19.00 5.20
C VAL A 515 -3.70 19.65 4.46
N THR A 516 -3.34 19.13 3.29
CA THR A 516 -2.15 19.60 2.55
C THR A 516 -2.48 20.65 1.49
N GLY A 517 -3.76 20.92 1.23
CA GLY A 517 -4.21 21.96 0.29
C GLY A 517 -3.90 21.69 -1.17
N VAL A 518 -3.70 20.42 -1.57
CA VAL A 518 -3.42 20.01 -2.97
C VAL A 518 -4.65 19.37 -3.63
N PRO A 519 -4.78 19.39 -4.97
CA PRO A 519 -5.80 18.61 -5.69
C PRO A 519 -5.74 17.12 -5.36
N PHE A 520 -6.88 16.42 -5.36
CA PHE A 520 -6.95 14.99 -5.04
C PHE A 520 -6.04 14.16 -5.97
N ASN A 521 -6.08 14.42 -7.28
CA ASN A 521 -5.26 13.74 -8.30
C ASN A 521 -3.74 13.89 -8.06
N PHE A 522 -3.28 14.89 -7.29
CA PHE A 522 -1.85 15.01 -6.95
C PHE A 522 -1.38 13.96 -5.93
N LEU A 523 -2.30 13.35 -5.15
CA LEU A 523 -1.94 12.31 -4.18
C LEU A 523 -1.47 11.01 -4.85
N LEU A 524 -1.99 10.73 -6.05
CA LEU A 524 -1.64 9.58 -6.88
C LEU A 524 -0.57 9.89 -7.94
N SER A 525 -0.57 11.09 -8.52
CA SER A 525 0.41 11.46 -9.57
C SER A 525 1.74 12.02 -9.02
N ARG A 526 1.76 12.59 -7.80
CA ARG A 526 2.95 13.25 -7.22
C ARG A 526 3.45 12.57 -5.95
N GLY A 527 4.61 13.03 -5.46
CA GLY A 527 5.23 12.61 -4.19
C GLY A 527 4.93 13.57 -3.04
N GLN A 528 5.59 13.39 -1.88
CA GLN A 528 5.29 14.18 -0.68
C GLN A 528 5.71 15.67 -0.80
N SER A 529 6.72 16.00 -1.61
CA SER A 529 7.29 17.36 -1.67
C SER A 529 6.29 18.44 -2.12
N ILE A 530 5.34 18.12 -3.00
CA ILE A 530 4.31 19.09 -3.43
C ILE A 530 3.34 19.46 -2.30
N LYS A 531 3.11 18.53 -1.35
CA LYS A 531 2.23 18.71 -0.21
C LYS A 531 2.84 19.68 0.80
N VAL A 532 4.12 19.49 1.14
CA VAL A 532 4.86 20.41 2.02
C VAL A 532 4.97 21.79 1.38
N LEU A 533 5.28 21.84 0.07
CA LEU A 533 5.39 23.09 -0.67
C LEU A 533 4.07 23.88 -0.70
N SER A 534 2.92 23.22 -0.90
CA SER A 534 1.59 23.85 -0.80
C SER A 534 1.35 24.50 0.56
N GLN A 535 1.65 23.79 1.66
CA GLN A 535 1.53 24.34 3.02
C GLN A 535 2.49 25.51 3.26
N LEU A 536 3.73 25.41 2.75
CA LEU A 536 4.73 26.46 2.85
C LEU A 536 4.28 27.74 2.13
N TYR A 537 3.77 27.64 0.89
CA TYR A 537 3.24 28.80 0.17
C TYR A 537 2.04 29.44 0.85
N ARG A 538 1.10 28.64 1.40
CA ARG A 538 -0.06 29.17 2.12
C ARG A 538 0.38 29.99 3.32
N LYS A 539 1.27 29.45 4.17
CA LYS A 539 1.79 30.16 5.34
C LYS A 539 2.67 31.35 4.98
N ALA A 540 3.49 31.23 3.93
CA ALA A 540 4.32 32.33 3.43
C ALA A 540 3.45 33.51 2.98
N ASN A 541 2.37 33.26 2.23
CA ASN A 541 1.41 34.26 1.81
C ASN A 541 0.69 34.92 3.02
N ASP A 542 0.32 34.13 4.04
CA ASP A 542 -0.31 34.64 5.27
C ASP A 542 0.63 35.57 6.09
N GLU A 543 1.95 35.45 5.95
CA GLU A 543 2.97 36.21 6.72
C GLU A 543 3.83 37.18 5.88
N GLY A 544 3.49 37.40 4.60
CA GLY A 544 4.17 38.34 3.70
C GLY A 544 5.55 37.89 3.21
N TYR A 545 5.74 36.58 3.01
CA TYR A 545 6.97 35.99 2.48
C TYR A 545 6.81 35.47 1.05
N LEU A 546 7.81 35.72 0.21
CA LEU A 546 7.94 35.16 -1.14
C LEU A 546 8.95 34.01 -1.16
N VAL A 547 8.61 32.92 -1.84
CA VAL A 547 9.50 31.74 -1.99
C VAL A 547 10.28 31.82 -3.31
N PRO A 548 11.62 31.77 -3.30
CA PRO A 548 12.43 31.79 -4.51
C PRO A 548 12.19 30.51 -5.34
N ALA A 549 12.20 30.66 -6.66
CA ALA A 549 11.89 29.60 -7.60
C ALA A 549 13.10 28.75 -8.01
N GLY A 550 14.06 28.57 -7.10
CA GLY A 550 15.32 27.86 -7.36
C GLY A 550 15.14 26.42 -7.85
N LYS A 551 16.16 25.92 -8.55
CA LYS A 551 16.31 24.50 -8.88
C LYS A 551 17.26 23.87 -7.87
N GLY A 552 16.88 22.74 -7.27
CA GLY A 552 17.84 21.89 -6.59
C GLY A 552 18.76 21.23 -7.62
N GLU A 553 19.99 21.71 -7.70
CA GLU A 553 21.07 21.01 -8.39
C GLU A 553 21.36 19.73 -7.60
N GLY A 554 21.09 18.58 -8.20
CA GLY A 554 21.14 17.30 -7.52
C GLY A 554 22.57 16.92 -7.15
N THR A 555 22.98 17.21 -5.91
CA THR A 555 24.25 16.73 -5.37
C THR A 555 24.11 15.28 -4.89
N ASP A 556 25.12 14.47 -5.18
CA ASP A 556 25.24 13.08 -4.69
C ASP A 556 25.73 13.00 -3.23
N GLU A 557 26.22 14.11 -2.67
CA GLU A 557 26.68 14.20 -1.29
C GLU A 557 25.53 13.97 -0.29
N GLN A 558 25.68 12.95 0.54
CA GLN A 558 24.74 12.62 1.61
C GLN A 558 25.22 13.24 2.92
N TYR A 559 24.37 14.05 3.54
CA TYR A 559 24.65 14.62 4.86
C TYR A 559 24.56 13.56 5.98
N GLU A 560 25.20 13.82 7.13
CA GLU A 560 25.23 12.88 8.24
C GLU A 560 23.83 12.64 8.84
N GLY A 561 23.40 11.38 8.82
CA GLY A 561 22.07 10.96 9.26
C GLY A 561 21.92 10.76 10.77
N ALA A 562 21.02 9.86 11.15
CA ALA A 562 20.79 9.47 12.53
C ALA A 562 21.85 8.50 13.08
N THR A 563 22.12 8.58 14.39
CA THR A 563 22.90 7.57 15.11
C THR A 563 22.04 6.36 15.46
N VAL A 564 22.65 5.18 15.36
CA VAL A 564 22.11 3.93 15.90
C VAL A 564 23.11 3.41 16.92
N ILE A 565 22.70 3.37 18.20
CA ILE A 565 23.52 2.88 19.31
C ILE A 565 23.92 1.43 19.03
N GLU A 566 25.16 1.04 19.36
CA GLU A 566 25.61 -0.34 19.19
C GLU A 566 24.76 -1.29 20.06
N PRO A 567 24.11 -2.31 19.47
CA PRO A 567 23.27 -3.22 20.21
C PRO A 567 24.12 -4.14 21.08
N LYS A 568 23.81 -4.20 22.38
CA LYS A 568 24.27 -5.27 23.26
C LYS A 568 23.46 -6.52 22.87
N LYS A 569 24.02 -7.32 21.95
CA LYS A 569 23.33 -8.48 21.37
C LYS A 569 23.07 -9.54 22.42
N GLY A 570 21.90 -10.16 22.39
CA GLY A 570 21.55 -11.20 23.34
C GLY A 570 20.06 -11.52 23.36
N TYR A 571 19.75 -12.55 24.14
CA TYR A 571 18.40 -12.89 24.56
C TYR A 571 18.16 -12.42 25.99
N TYR A 572 17.19 -11.53 26.16
CA TYR A 572 16.83 -10.90 27.42
C TYR A 572 15.51 -11.51 27.92
N ASP A 573 15.59 -12.37 28.94
CA ASP A 573 14.43 -12.87 29.69
C ASP A 573 14.11 -11.97 30.90
N VAL A 574 14.29 -10.66 30.72
CA VAL A 574 13.88 -9.60 31.64
C VAL A 574 13.11 -8.55 30.84
N PRO A 575 12.17 -7.81 31.46
CA PRO A 575 11.40 -6.80 30.74
C PRO A 575 12.30 -5.61 30.32
N ILE A 576 12.24 -5.25 29.04
CA ILE A 576 13.00 -4.13 28.45
C ILE A 576 12.04 -3.00 28.10
N ALA A 577 12.13 -1.87 28.79
CA ALA A 577 11.33 -0.69 28.50
C ALA A 577 11.81 -0.01 27.22
N THR A 578 10.89 0.44 26.36
CA THR A 578 11.21 1.29 25.20
C THR A 578 10.66 2.69 25.41
N LEU A 579 11.55 3.67 25.40
CA LEU A 579 11.22 5.10 25.47
C LEU A 579 11.47 5.69 24.08
N ASP A 580 10.53 6.47 23.55
CA ASP A 580 10.56 7.00 22.17
C ASP A 580 10.25 8.50 22.13
N PHE A 581 10.92 9.26 21.25
CA PHE A 581 10.70 10.69 21.12
C PHE A 581 9.49 10.99 20.24
N SER A 582 8.42 11.51 20.84
CA SER A 582 7.19 11.80 20.13
C SER A 582 7.41 12.87 19.04
N SER A 583 7.48 12.44 17.79
CA SER A 583 7.76 13.27 16.60
C SER A 583 9.12 14.01 16.66
N LEU A 584 10.21 13.28 16.97
CA LEU A 584 11.58 13.81 17.16
C LEU A 584 11.97 15.00 16.27
N TYR A 585 12.04 14.82 14.95
CA TYR A 585 12.54 15.87 14.04
C TYR A 585 11.64 17.12 13.99
N PRO A 586 10.30 17.01 13.83
CA PRO A 586 9.39 18.13 14.08
C PRO A 586 9.64 18.86 15.41
N SER A 587 9.82 18.12 16.50
CA SER A 587 10.02 18.68 17.84
C SER A 587 11.35 19.43 17.98
N ILE A 588 12.44 18.94 17.37
CA ILE A 588 13.73 19.64 17.26
C ILE A 588 13.59 20.94 16.47
N MET A 589 12.95 20.89 15.30
CA MET A 589 12.80 22.07 14.43
C MET A 589 12.02 23.18 15.14
N MET A 590 10.95 22.83 15.89
CA MET A 590 10.21 23.78 16.72
C MET A 590 11.03 24.31 17.90
N ALA A 591 11.64 23.42 18.71
CA ALA A 591 12.37 23.80 19.92
C ALA A 591 13.58 24.71 19.66
N HIS A 592 14.26 24.53 18.52
CA HIS A 592 15.44 25.31 18.12
C HIS A 592 15.17 26.31 17.00
N ASN A 593 13.90 26.61 16.69
CA ASN A 593 13.47 27.63 15.71
C ASN A 593 14.09 27.46 14.30
N LEU A 594 14.30 26.22 13.84
CA LEU A 594 15.02 25.91 12.60
C LEU A 594 14.12 26.13 11.37
N CYS A 595 14.42 27.15 10.58
CA CYS A 595 13.63 27.55 9.41
C CYS A 595 14.48 28.27 8.35
N TYR A 596 14.03 28.25 7.10
CA TYR A 596 14.59 29.09 6.02
C TYR A 596 14.65 30.57 6.42
N THR A 597 13.60 31.08 7.09
CA THR A 597 13.47 32.51 7.46
C THR A 597 14.32 32.93 8.66
N THR A 598 14.94 31.97 9.36
CA THR A 598 15.71 32.18 10.59
C THR A 598 17.19 31.82 10.46
N LEU A 599 17.59 31.12 9.40
CA LEU A 599 18.99 30.88 9.04
C LEU A 599 19.71 32.22 8.81
N VAL A 600 20.87 32.44 9.45
CA VAL A 600 21.59 33.72 9.39
C VAL A 600 23.08 33.52 9.10
N ASP A 601 23.72 34.48 8.44
CA ASP A 601 25.15 34.47 8.17
C ASP A 601 25.93 35.44 9.09
N LYS A 602 27.25 35.26 9.16
CA LYS A 602 28.12 36.10 10.00
C LYS A 602 28.04 37.58 9.63
N LYS A 603 28.00 37.91 8.33
CA LYS A 603 27.91 39.29 7.84
C LYS A 603 26.64 39.98 8.34
N THR A 604 25.52 39.27 8.40
CA THR A 604 24.26 39.81 8.92
C THR A 604 24.27 39.91 10.45
N ILE A 605 24.88 38.96 11.17
CA ILE A 605 25.11 39.06 12.61
C ILE A 605 25.91 40.33 12.94
N ASP A 606 27.02 40.58 12.23
CA ASP A 606 27.88 41.75 12.45
C ASP A 606 27.15 43.06 12.12
N ARG A 607 26.43 43.10 10.98
CA ARG A 607 25.64 44.27 10.55
C ARG A 607 24.51 44.62 11.52
N LEU A 608 23.80 43.63 12.03
CA LEU A 608 22.66 43.80 12.94
C LEU A 608 23.05 43.75 14.43
N LYS A 609 24.35 43.54 14.73
CA LYS A 609 24.92 43.44 16.09
C LYS A 609 24.21 42.40 16.97
N LEU A 610 23.90 41.23 16.40
CA LEU A 610 23.18 40.15 17.10
C LEU A 610 24.08 39.48 18.15
N VAL A 611 23.54 39.25 19.35
CA VAL A 611 24.25 38.63 20.48
C VAL A 611 24.05 37.11 20.49
N LYS A 612 25.14 36.33 20.64
CA LYS A 612 25.07 34.87 20.72
C LYS A 612 24.29 34.41 21.97
N ASP A 613 23.53 33.34 21.82
CA ASP A 613 22.71 32.67 22.84
C ASP A 613 21.55 33.53 23.40
N VAL A 614 21.37 34.76 22.89
CA VAL A 614 20.23 35.65 23.14
C VAL A 614 19.44 35.90 21.86
N ASP A 615 20.13 36.35 20.81
CA ASP A 615 19.54 36.73 19.51
C ASP A 615 19.71 35.66 18.44
N TYR A 616 20.74 34.82 18.56
CA TYR A 616 20.99 33.69 17.67
C TYR A 616 21.68 32.54 18.40
N ILE A 617 21.47 31.32 17.91
CA ILE A 617 22.13 30.09 18.37
C ILE A 617 23.07 29.54 17.30
N GLN A 618 24.05 28.75 17.73
CA GLN A 618 24.88 27.92 16.88
C GLN A 618 24.50 26.45 17.09
N THR A 619 24.19 25.73 16.01
CA THR A 619 23.80 24.32 16.09
C THR A 619 25.03 23.41 16.24
N PRO A 620 24.87 22.13 16.63
CA PRO A 620 25.97 21.16 16.61
C PRO A 620 26.59 20.92 15.23
N ASN A 621 25.91 21.34 14.14
CA ASN A 621 26.43 21.32 12.77
C ASN A 621 27.17 22.62 12.38
N ASN A 622 27.31 23.58 13.32
CA ASN A 622 27.88 24.93 13.15
C ASN A 622 27.07 25.91 12.30
N ASP A 623 25.84 25.56 11.92
CA ASP A 623 24.90 26.50 11.30
C ASP A 623 24.41 27.53 12.34
N LEU A 624 24.02 28.72 11.89
CA LEU A 624 23.58 29.82 12.75
C LEU A 624 22.10 30.15 12.47
N PHE A 625 21.28 30.20 13.52
CA PHE A 625 19.85 30.52 13.41
C PHE A 625 19.45 31.57 14.45
N VAL A 626 18.63 32.56 14.08
CA VAL A 626 18.09 33.53 15.04
C VAL A 626 17.09 32.89 15.99
N THR A 627 17.04 33.38 17.23
CA THR A 627 16.09 32.92 18.25
C THR A 627 14.67 33.42 17.94
N SER A 628 13.67 32.77 18.55
CA SER A 628 12.26 33.13 18.38
C SER A 628 11.88 34.52 18.90
N SER A 629 12.75 35.15 19.71
CA SER A 629 12.61 36.54 20.16
C SER A 629 12.91 37.57 19.08
N LYS A 630 13.71 37.21 18.05
CA LYS A 630 13.86 38.03 16.83
C LYS A 630 12.79 37.69 15.81
N ARG A 631 12.64 36.41 15.50
CA ARG A 631 11.70 35.93 14.49
C ARG A 631 11.28 34.49 14.77
N LYS A 632 9.98 34.24 14.83
CA LYS A 632 9.44 32.88 14.79
C LYS A 632 9.53 32.34 13.36
N GLY A 633 10.10 31.15 13.20
CA GLY A 633 10.22 30.53 11.87
C GLY A 633 8.90 30.00 11.32
N LEU A 634 8.71 30.10 10.00
CA LEU A 634 7.54 29.53 9.30
C LEU A 634 7.45 27.99 9.46
N LEU A 635 8.56 27.26 9.37
CA LEU A 635 8.54 25.80 9.54
C LEU A 635 8.11 25.38 10.96
N PRO A 636 8.66 25.95 12.06
CA PRO A 636 8.10 25.81 13.40
C PRO A 636 6.59 26.05 13.45
N THR A 637 6.11 27.18 12.91
CA THR A 637 4.67 27.52 12.96
C THR A 637 3.80 26.52 12.19
N ILE A 638 4.21 26.08 10.99
CA ILE A 638 3.52 25.02 10.23
C ILE A 638 3.47 23.71 11.02
N LEU A 639 4.56 23.33 11.69
CA LEU A 639 4.62 22.12 12.51
C LEU A 639 3.72 22.22 13.76
N GLU A 640 3.70 23.37 14.43
CA GLU A 640 2.78 23.65 15.54
C GLU A 640 1.32 23.56 15.10
N ASP A 641 0.97 24.16 13.95
CA ASP A 641 -0.38 24.14 13.37
C ASP A 641 -0.81 22.68 13.08
N LEU A 642 0.05 21.90 12.41
CA LEU A 642 -0.19 20.49 12.09
C LEU A 642 -0.34 19.60 13.33
N ILE A 643 0.54 19.76 14.32
CA ILE A 643 0.52 18.96 15.56
C ILE A 643 -0.68 19.35 16.42
N SER A 644 -1.04 20.63 16.48
CA SER A 644 -2.23 21.12 17.19
C SER A 644 -3.52 20.62 16.54
N ALA A 645 -3.63 20.70 15.21
CA ALA A 645 -4.74 20.11 14.47
C ALA A 645 -4.83 18.59 14.70
N ARG A 646 -3.69 17.87 14.75
CA ARG A 646 -3.65 16.43 15.02
C ARG A 646 -4.13 16.11 16.44
N LYS A 647 -3.75 16.94 17.41
CA LYS A 647 -4.20 16.81 18.81
C LYS A 647 -5.72 17.01 18.92
N ARG A 648 -6.29 17.99 18.21
CA ARG A 648 -7.75 18.18 18.10
C ARG A 648 -8.43 16.94 17.47
N ALA A 649 -8.00 16.52 16.28
CA ALA A 649 -8.55 15.35 15.59
C ALA A 649 -8.51 14.07 16.46
N LYS A 650 -7.41 13.82 17.19
CA LYS A 650 -7.33 12.69 18.15
C LYS A 650 -8.23 12.85 19.38
N ALA A 651 -8.55 14.07 19.82
CA ALA A 651 -9.45 14.32 20.93
C ALA A 651 -10.92 14.13 20.51
N ASP A 652 -11.26 14.56 19.29
CA ASP A 652 -12.60 14.38 18.72
C ASP A 652 -12.86 12.91 18.37
N LEU A 653 -11.88 12.21 17.81
CA LEU A 653 -11.91 10.76 17.54
C LEU A 653 -12.25 9.92 18.79
N LYS A 654 -11.81 10.35 19.98
CA LYS A 654 -12.13 9.69 21.26
C LYS A 654 -13.57 9.92 21.72
N LYS A 655 -14.19 11.04 21.33
CA LYS A 655 -15.57 11.41 21.73
C LYS A 655 -16.61 10.88 20.75
N GLU A 656 -16.26 10.83 19.47
CA GLU A 656 -17.16 10.41 18.41
C GLU A 656 -17.64 8.96 18.64
N LYS A 657 -18.91 8.71 18.33
CA LYS A 657 -19.54 7.39 18.40
C LYS A 657 -19.80 6.83 17.01
N ASP A 658 -20.17 7.69 16.06
CA ASP A 658 -20.47 7.31 14.69
C ASP A 658 -19.24 6.67 13.98
N PRO A 659 -19.37 5.46 13.40
CA PRO A 659 -18.25 4.78 12.74
C PRO A 659 -17.67 5.54 11.54
N PHE A 660 -18.50 6.24 10.77
CA PHE A 660 -18.05 6.96 9.57
C PHE A 660 -17.26 8.21 9.95
N LYS A 661 -17.79 9.05 10.83
CA LYS A 661 -17.09 10.22 11.39
C LYS A 661 -15.81 9.83 12.12
N LYS A 662 -15.79 8.70 12.84
CA LYS A 662 -14.56 8.12 13.40
C LYS A 662 -13.50 7.86 12.32
N ALA A 663 -13.88 7.24 11.21
CA ALA A 663 -12.95 6.95 10.13
C ALA A 663 -12.42 8.25 9.45
N VAL A 664 -13.27 9.27 9.29
CA VAL A 664 -12.85 10.61 8.82
C VAL A 664 -11.82 11.23 9.79
N LEU A 665 -12.10 11.20 11.09
CA LEU A 665 -11.20 11.77 12.11
C LEU A 665 -9.87 11.01 12.24
N ASP A 666 -9.86 9.69 12.05
CA ASP A 666 -8.62 8.90 12.02
C ASP A 666 -7.80 9.16 10.74
N GLY A 667 -8.46 9.20 9.58
CA GLY A 667 -7.83 9.60 8.32
C GLY A 667 -7.17 10.99 8.41
N ARG A 668 -7.86 11.94 9.04
CA ARG A 668 -7.33 13.29 9.32
C ARG A 668 -6.11 13.26 10.24
N GLN A 669 -6.12 12.52 11.36
CA GLN A 669 -4.95 12.47 12.25
C GLN A 669 -3.74 11.75 11.63
N LEU A 670 -3.98 10.75 10.77
CA LEU A 670 -2.94 10.10 9.97
C LEU A 670 -2.34 11.05 8.93
N ALA A 671 -3.18 11.77 8.19
CA ALA A 671 -2.74 12.76 7.20
C ALA A 671 -1.88 13.87 7.83
N LEU A 672 -2.29 14.38 8.99
CA LEU A 672 -1.54 15.37 9.76
C LEU A 672 -0.19 14.81 10.26
N LYS A 673 -0.15 13.55 10.72
CA LYS A 673 1.11 12.88 11.12
C LYS A 673 2.09 12.76 9.94
N ILE A 674 1.61 12.30 8.79
CA ILE A 674 2.43 12.11 7.58
C ILE A 674 2.95 13.46 7.08
N SER A 675 2.11 14.50 7.12
CA SER A 675 2.48 15.85 6.70
C SER A 675 3.58 16.44 7.58
N ALA A 676 3.43 16.39 8.90
CA ALA A 676 4.43 16.89 9.84
C ALA A 676 5.80 16.19 9.67
N ASN A 677 5.80 14.85 9.57
CA ASN A 677 7.03 14.08 9.34
C ASN A 677 7.68 14.37 7.97
N SER A 678 6.91 14.83 6.98
CA SER A 678 7.43 15.14 5.64
C SER A 678 8.15 16.50 5.57
N VAL A 679 7.89 17.44 6.50
CA VAL A 679 8.49 18.78 6.49
C VAL A 679 10.02 18.72 6.58
N TYR A 680 10.57 17.94 7.52
CA TYR A 680 12.01 17.70 7.62
C TYR A 680 12.57 17.07 6.32
N GLY A 681 11.89 16.04 5.80
CA GLY A 681 12.34 15.35 4.58
C GLY A 681 12.37 16.24 3.34
N PHE A 682 11.56 17.30 3.32
CA PHE A 682 11.56 18.30 2.26
C PHE A 682 12.80 19.21 2.29
N THR A 683 13.28 19.64 3.47
CA THR A 683 14.48 20.49 3.55
C THR A 683 15.75 19.74 3.14
N GLY A 684 15.83 18.43 3.46
CA GLY A 684 16.97 17.57 3.10
C GLY A 684 16.95 16.99 1.68
N ALA A 685 15.97 17.34 0.83
CA ALA A 685 15.82 16.76 -0.51
C ALA A 685 16.58 17.57 -1.57
N THR A 686 17.86 17.25 -1.80
CA THR A 686 18.74 17.92 -2.80
C THR A 686 18.11 17.97 -4.19
N ILE A 687 17.56 16.86 -4.67
CA ILE A 687 16.69 16.80 -5.86
C ILE A 687 15.28 17.30 -5.45
N GLY A 688 15.13 18.62 -5.37
CA GLY A 688 13.93 19.28 -4.86
C GLY A 688 13.76 20.72 -5.33
N LYS A 689 12.72 21.39 -4.83
CA LYS A 689 12.40 22.80 -5.17
C LYS A 689 12.96 23.83 -4.18
N LEU A 690 13.34 23.40 -2.97
CA LEU A 690 13.86 24.31 -1.93
C LEU A 690 14.76 23.54 -0.92
N PRO A 691 15.82 22.84 -1.38
CA PRO A 691 16.74 22.16 -0.47
C PRO A 691 17.44 23.15 0.46
N CYS A 692 17.54 22.85 1.75
CA CYS A 692 18.36 23.59 2.71
C CYS A 692 19.00 22.59 3.68
N LEU A 693 20.22 22.18 3.34
CA LEU A 693 20.96 21.15 4.08
C LEU A 693 21.32 21.60 5.50
N ALA A 694 21.53 22.90 5.74
CA ALA A 694 21.74 23.46 7.09
C ALA A 694 20.63 23.02 8.07
N ILE A 695 19.36 23.09 7.66
CA ILE A 695 18.22 22.68 8.50
C ILE A 695 18.24 21.17 8.74
N SER A 696 18.43 20.35 7.69
CA SER A 696 18.39 18.89 7.85
C SER A 696 19.57 18.35 8.65
N SER A 697 20.78 18.84 8.40
CA SER A 697 22.01 18.45 9.10
C SER A 697 22.01 18.92 10.56
N SER A 698 21.55 20.16 10.82
CA SER A 698 21.33 20.63 12.19
C SER A 698 20.30 19.78 12.95
N THR A 699 19.19 19.41 12.27
CA THR A 699 18.14 18.57 12.87
C THR A 699 18.65 17.17 13.21
N THR A 700 19.42 16.52 12.32
CA THR A 700 20.01 15.21 12.64
C THR A 700 21.07 15.31 13.72
N ALA A 701 21.91 16.36 13.72
CA ALA A 701 22.96 16.56 14.72
C ALA A 701 22.38 16.77 16.13
N TYR A 702 21.32 17.55 16.29
CA TYR A 702 20.56 17.61 17.54
C TYR A 702 19.99 16.23 17.92
N GLY A 703 19.43 15.48 16.98
CA GLY A 703 18.96 14.11 17.23
C GLY A 703 20.06 13.19 17.77
N ARG A 704 21.26 13.23 17.18
CA ARG A 704 22.45 12.48 17.65
C ARG A 704 22.86 12.89 19.08
N GLN A 705 22.82 14.18 19.40
CA GLN A 705 23.11 14.70 20.74
C GLN A 705 22.03 14.29 21.76
N MET A 706 20.75 14.32 21.38
CA MET A 706 19.61 14.02 22.25
C MET A 706 19.53 12.55 22.65
N ILE A 707 19.76 11.61 21.72
CA ILE A 707 19.73 10.18 22.06
C ILE A 707 20.91 9.79 22.97
N GLU A 708 22.09 10.37 22.75
CA GLU A 708 23.26 10.16 23.61
C GLU A 708 23.08 10.81 24.99
N LYS A 709 22.49 12.02 25.07
CA LYS A 709 22.12 12.63 26.36
C LYS A 709 21.08 11.77 27.10
N THR A 710 20.04 11.31 26.40
CA THR A 710 18.99 10.45 26.96
C THR A 710 19.58 9.19 27.59
N LYS A 711 20.50 8.52 26.87
CA LYS A 711 21.22 7.37 27.41
C LYS A 711 21.95 7.70 28.72
N ARG A 712 22.76 8.77 28.73
CA ARG A 712 23.55 9.16 29.91
C ARG A 712 22.68 9.52 31.11
N GLU A 713 21.61 10.28 30.90
CA GLU A 713 20.71 10.69 31.98
C GLU A 713 19.97 9.48 32.58
N VAL A 714 19.55 8.50 31.76
CA VAL A 714 18.91 7.26 32.26
C VAL A 714 19.90 6.37 33.01
N GLU A 715 21.08 6.12 32.45
CA GLU A 715 22.11 5.27 33.09
C GLU A 715 22.69 5.92 34.36
N ALA A 716 22.71 7.25 34.46
CA ALA A 716 23.18 7.98 35.64
C ALA A 716 22.12 8.15 36.73
N GLU A 717 20.84 8.36 36.39
CA GLU A 717 19.77 8.48 37.39
C GLU A 717 19.44 7.12 38.00
N TYR A 718 19.14 6.13 37.16
CA TYR A 718 18.64 4.83 37.58
C TYR A 718 19.78 3.85 37.93
N CYS A 719 20.58 4.22 38.92
CA CYS A 719 21.72 3.44 39.41
C CYS A 719 21.67 3.14 40.92
N ILE A 720 22.47 2.17 41.36
CA ILE A 720 22.51 1.73 42.76
C ILE A 720 22.97 2.86 43.69
N SER A 721 23.89 3.73 43.25
CA SER A 721 24.35 4.87 44.06
C SER A 721 23.26 5.93 44.33
N ASN A 722 22.20 5.97 43.53
CA ASN A 722 21.05 6.84 43.73
C ASN A 722 19.88 6.13 44.46
N GLY A 723 20.10 4.91 44.96
CA GLY A 723 19.11 4.16 45.75
C GLY A 723 18.20 3.23 44.95
N HIS A 724 18.45 3.02 43.65
CA HIS A 724 17.74 2.00 42.87
C HIS A 724 18.28 0.59 43.16
N ALA A 725 17.46 -0.44 42.94
CA ALA A 725 17.84 -1.83 43.23
C ALA A 725 18.88 -2.40 42.25
N HIS A 726 19.05 -1.79 41.08
CA HIS A 726 19.91 -2.25 39.99
C HIS A 726 20.42 -1.04 39.19
N ASP A 727 21.53 -1.22 38.48
CA ASP A 727 22.00 -0.27 37.49
C ASP A 727 21.27 -0.47 36.15
N ALA A 728 20.57 0.56 35.70
CA ALA A 728 19.90 0.59 34.41
C ALA A 728 20.92 0.68 33.26
N GLU A 729 20.62 -0.01 32.17
CA GLU A 729 21.52 -0.14 31.02
C GLU A 729 20.76 0.09 29.71
N VAL A 730 21.23 1.02 28.87
CA VAL A 730 20.69 1.17 27.51
C VAL A 730 21.35 0.12 26.61
N ILE A 731 20.60 -0.94 26.33
CA ILE A 731 21.07 -2.09 25.55
C ILE A 731 20.99 -1.84 24.05
N TYR A 732 20.13 -0.90 23.61
CA TYR A 732 20.00 -0.50 22.21
C TYR A 732 19.32 0.87 22.07
N GLY A 733 19.42 1.46 20.88
CA GLY A 733 18.65 2.62 20.46
C GLY A 733 18.77 2.85 18.96
N ASP A 734 17.67 3.25 18.33
CA ASP A 734 17.61 3.56 16.90
C ASP A 734 16.94 4.91 16.71
N THR A 735 17.74 5.93 16.37
CA THR A 735 17.29 7.28 15.96
C THR A 735 16.54 8.09 17.04
N ASP A 736 15.30 7.70 17.33
CA ASP A 736 14.33 8.35 18.21
C ASP A 736 14.00 7.55 19.48
N SER A 737 14.35 6.26 19.51
CA SER A 737 14.03 5.36 20.62
C SER A 737 15.27 4.80 21.33
N VAL A 738 15.14 4.58 22.65
CA VAL A 738 16.10 3.86 23.51
C VAL A 738 15.43 2.66 24.17
N MET A 739 16.16 1.55 24.28
CA MET A 739 15.72 0.31 24.93
C MET A 739 16.51 0.11 26.22
N VAL A 740 15.82 0.26 27.35
CA VAL A 740 16.39 0.31 28.70
C VAL A 740 16.12 -1.00 29.43
N LYS A 741 17.17 -1.63 29.92
CA LYS A 741 17.11 -2.74 30.88
C LYS A 741 17.24 -2.14 32.29
N PHE A 742 16.13 -1.98 33.00
CA PHE A 742 16.15 -1.43 34.37
C PHE A 742 16.64 -2.43 35.44
N GLY A 743 16.54 -3.74 35.18
CA GLY A 743 16.99 -4.79 36.12
C GLY A 743 15.87 -5.67 36.68
N PRO A 744 14.78 -5.13 37.27
CA PRO A 744 13.70 -5.94 37.84
C PRO A 744 13.03 -6.84 36.80
N THR A 745 12.54 -7.99 37.26
CA THR A 745 11.78 -8.94 36.43
C THR A 745 10.29 -8.68 36.39
N ASP A 746 9.76 -7.85 37.30
CA ASP A 746 8.34 -7.52 37.34
C ASP A 746 7.94 -6.54 36.23
N LEU A 747 6.92 -6.93 35.46
CA LEU A 747 6.47 -6.17 34.30
C LEU A 747 5.83 -4.83 34.70
N ALA A 748 5.07 -4.79 35.81
CA ALA A 748 4.38 -3.58 36.23
C ALA A 748 5.40 -2.52 36.71
N GLN A 749 6.33 -2.92 37.58
CA GLN A 749 7.43 -2.09 38.04
C GLN A 749 8.25 -1.52 36.87
N VAL A 750 8.61 -2.34 35.88
CA VAL A 750 9.37 -1.86 34.70
C VAL A 750 8.55 -0.92 33.81
N MET A 751 7.23 -1.11 33.69
CA MET A 751 6.37 -0.14 33.00
C MET A 751 6.29 1.19 33.75
N ASP A 752 6.21 1.17 35.07
CA ASP A 752 6.13 2.38 35.90
C ASP A 752 7.46 3.16 35.90
N MET A 753 8.59 2.47 36.11
CA MET A 753 9.94 3.04 35.94
C MET A 753 10.16 3.61 34.54
N GLY A 754 9.63 2.96 33.50
CA GLY A 754 9.69 3.46 32.12
C GLY A 754 8.94 4.79 31.93
N ARG A 755 7.77 4.95 32.56
CA ARG A 755 7.01 6.22 32.52
C ARG A 755 7.68 7.32 33.32
N GLU A 756 8.24 7.00 34.48
CA GLU A 756 8.99 7.92 35.31
C GLU A 756 10.25 8.43 34.60
N ALA A 757 11.06 7.51 34.03
CA ALA A 757 12.26 7.86 33.28
C ALA A 757 11.96 8.72 32.05
N ALA A 758 10.85 8.42 31.34
CA ALA A 758 10.39 9.24 30.22
C ALA A 758 10.07 10.69 30.65
N ALA A 759 9.40 10.87 31.81
CA ALA A 759 9.09 12.18 32.36
C ALA A 759 10.35 12.92 32.86
N PHE A 760 11.23 12.23 33.59
CA PHE A 760 12.51 12.76 34.07
C PHE A 760 13.39 13.28 32.92
N VAL A 761 13.61 12.45 31.89
CA VAL A 761 14.42 12.83 30.73
C VAL A 761 13.75 13.97 29.95
N THR A 762 12.43 13.97 29.80
CA THR A 762 11.69 15.06 29.13
C THR A 762 11.94 16.42 29.81
N ALA A 763 12.05 16.46 31.15
CA ALA A 763 12.37 17.69 31.87
C ALA A 763 13.78 18.25 31.58
N LYS A 764 14.69 17.44 31.01
CA LYS A 764 16.06 17.84 30.62
C LYS A 764 16.15 18.46 29.21
N PHE A 765 15.03 18.64 28.51
CA PHE A 765 14.97 19.16 27.14
C PHE A 765 14.04 20.39 27.00
N ILE A 766 14.25 21.15 25.92
CA ILE A 766 13.45 22.33 25.59
C ILE A 766 12.10 21.90 25.03
N LYS A 767 10.99 22.42 25.56
CA LYS A 767 9.65 22.16 25.02
C LYS A 767 9.57 22.63 23.56
N PRO A 768 8.92 21.89 22.64
CA PRO A 768 7.99 20.78 22.88
C PRO A 768 8.61 19.37 22.77
N ILE A 769 9.93 19.22 22.91
CA ILE A 769 10.57 17.89 22.96
C ILE A 769 9.96 17.09 24.12
N ASN A 770 9.54 15.86 23.81
CA ASN A 770 8.88 14.95 24.75
C ASN A 770 9.28 13.51 24.43
N LEU A 771 9.82 12.81 25.43
CA LEU A 771 10.09 11.39 25.42
C LEU A 771 8.89 10.68 26.06
N GLU A 772 8.31 9.68 25.40
CA GLU A 772 7.18 8.91 25.91
C GLU A 772 7.55 7.44 26.11
N PHE A 773 7.05 6.84 27.20
CA PHE A 773 7.05 5.40 27.35
C PHE A 773 6.07 4.81 26.33
N GLU A 774 6.57 3.99 25.40
CA GLU A 774 5.73 3.35 24.38
C GLU A 774 5.26 1.96 24.81
N LYS A 775 6.18 1.14 25.35
CA LYS A 775 6.01 -0.31 25.51
C LYS A 775 7.10 -0.95 26.37
N VAL A 776 6.87 -2.20 26.75
CA VAL A 776 7.92 -3.13 27.21
C VAL A 776 8.02 -4.32 26.25
N TYR A 777 9.24 -4.79 25.99
CA TYR A 777 9.48 -6.11 25.39
C TYR A 777 9.79 -7.14 26.49
N TYR A 778 9.06 -8.25 26.53
CA TYR A 778 9.32 -9.32 27.52
C TYR A 778 8.82 -10.72 27.06
N PRO A 779 9.70 -11.66 26.68
CA PRO A 779 11.14 -11.53 26.48
C PRO A 779 11.52 -10.74 25.22
N TYR A 780 12.80 -10.42 25.07
CA TYR A 780 13.37 -9.63 23.97
C TYR A 780 14.63 -10.30 23.39
N LEU A 781 14.69 -10.42 22.05
CA LEU A 781 15.82 -10.99 21.30
C LEU A 781 16.42 -9.92 20.38
N LEU A 782 17.64 -9.47 20.71
CA LEU A 782 18.36 -8.43 20.00
C LEU A 782 19.54 -9.03 19.20
N ILE A 783 19.43 -8.98 17.87
CA ILE A 783 20.35 -9.69 16.96
C ILE A 783 21.42 -8.73 16.39
N SER A 784 20.97 -7.60 15.86
CA SER A 784 21.86 -6.57 15.28
C SER A 784 21.13 -5.23 15.13
N LYS A 785 21.83 -4.20 14.65
CA LYS A 785 21.19 -2.94 14.26
C LYS A 785 20.00 -3.22 13.34
N LYS A 786 18.84 -2.63 13.69
CA LYS A 786 17.55 -2.77 13.01
C LYS A 786 17.05 -4.21 12.84
N ARG A 787 17.53 -5.17 13.65
CA ARG A 787 17.07 -6.58 13.67
C ARG A 787 16.88 -7.09 15.10
N TYR A 788 15.62 -7.26 15.48
CA TYR A 788 15.21 -7.73 16.80
C TYR A 788 13.78 -8.28 16.76
N ALA A 789 13.45 -9.12 17.74
CA ALA A 789 12.11 -9.63 17.98
C ALA A 789 11.77 -9.61 19.48
N GLY A 790 10.50 -9.56 19.84
CA GLY A 790 10.07 -9.63 21.23
C GLY A 790 8.55 -9.63 21.38
N LEU A 791 8.05 -10.04 22.54
CA LEU A 791 6.63 -9.87 22.85
C LEU A 791 6.37 -8.43 23.26
N TYR A 792 5.43 -7.78 22.58
CA TYR A 792 5.09 -6.37 22.71
C TYR A 792 4.02 -6.20 23.80
N TRP A 793 4.34 -5.52 24.89
CA TRP A 793 3.41 -5.28 26.01
C TRP A 793 3.12 -3.79 26.19
N THR A 794 1.84 -3.42 26.12
CA THR A 794 1.32 -2.10 26.55
C THR A 794 0.45 -2.19 27.82
N ARG A 795 0.08 -3.40 28.22
CA ARG A 795 -0.81 -3.74 29.34
C ARG A 795 -0.24 -4.96 30.08
N LEU A 796 -0.71 -5.23 31.29
CA LEU A 796 -0.11 -6.22 32.18
C LEU A 796 -0.65 -7.65 31.95
N GLU A 797 -1.88 -7.79 31.47
CA GLU A 797 -2.58 -9.07 31.45
C GLU A 797 -2.16 -9.97 30.29
N LYS A 798 -1.78 -9.37 29.14
CA LYS A 798 -1.41 -10.10 27.93
C LYS A 798 -0.59 -9.22 26.98
N TYR A 799 0.42 -9.80 26.35
CA TYR A 799 1.12 -9.21 25.20
C TYR A 799 0.15 -8.94 24.04
N ASP A 800 0.36 -7.83 23.34
CA ASP A 800 -0.47 -7.43 22.20
C ASP A 800 -0.12 -8.22 20.94
N LYS A 801 1.17 -8.49 20.71
CA LYS A 801 1.69 -9.26 19.57
C LYS A 801 3.15 -9.69 19.78
N MET A 802 3.61 -10.64 18.98
CA MET A 802 5.05 -10.83 18.73
C MET A 802 5.47 -9.83 17.66
N ASP A 803 6.40 -8.93 17.99
CA ASP A 803 6.94 -7.94 17.07
C ASP A 803 8.28 -8.43 16.50
N ALA A 804 8.52 -8.21 15.22
CA ALA A 804 9.75 -8.61 14.53
C ALA A 804 10.17 -7.53 13.53
N LYS A 805 11.33 -6.89 13.79
CA LYS A 805 11.89 -5.85 12.91
C LYS A 805 13.07 -6.42 12.12
N GLY A 806 13.10 -6.19 10.81
CA GLY A 806 14.24 -6.52 9.94
C GLY A 806 14.58 -8.01 9.76
N ILE A 807 13.81 -8.91 10.37
CA ILE A 807 13.98 -10.37 10.32
C ILE A 807 13.26 -10.96 9.10
N GLU A 808 13.67 -12.15 8.68
CA GLU A 808 13.22 -12.87 7.49
C GLU A 808 11.72 -13.26 7.47
N THR A 809 11.01 -13.11 8.59
CA THR A 809 9.54 -13.26 8.66
C THR A 809 8.82 -12.18 7.86
N VAL A 810 9.28 -10.92 7.94
CA VAL A 810 8.68 -9.75 7.26
C VAL A 810 9.32 -9.43 5.90
N ARG A 811 10.35 -10.18 5.50
CA ARG A 811 11.00 -10.07 4.18
C ARG A 811 10.23 -10.81 3.09
N ARG A 812 10.53 -10.50 1.82
CA ARG A 812 9.80 -11.01 0.63
C ARG A 812 10.70 -11.72 -0.39
N ASP A 813 12.01 -11.73 -0.17
CA ASP A 813 13.04 -12.23 -1.08
C ASP A 813 13.45 -13.69 -0.83
N ASN A 814 12.88 -14.31 0.21
CA ASN A 814 13.14 -15.70 0.62
C ASN A 814 11.95 -16.62 0.28
N CYS A 815 12.19 -17.93 0.20
CA CYS A 815 11.11 -18.90 0.08
C CYS A 815 10.22 -18.94 1.35
N ARG A 816 8.99 -19.47 1.21
CA ARG A 816 8.01 -19.51 2.31
C ARG A 816 8.49 -20.30 3.52
N LEU A 817 9.26 -21.38 3.29
CA LEU A 817 9.86 -22.21 4.33
C LEU A 817 10.64 -21.37 5.35
N VAL A 818 11.51 -20.45 4.89
CA VAL A 818 12.36 -19.64 5.78
C VAL A 818 11.50 -18.84 6.76
N SER A 819 10.50 -18.13 6.27
CA SER A 819 9.65 -17.28 7.12
C SER A 819 8.84 -18.13 8.10
N THR A 820 8.25 -19.24 7.65
CA THR A 820 7.48 -20.15 8.52
C THR A 820 8.37 -20.80 9.60
N VAL A 821 9.59 -21.21 9.25
CA VAL A 821 10.55 -21.80 10.21
C VAL A 821 10.98 -20.77 11.25
N ILE A 822 11.41 -19.57 10.81
CA ILE A 822 11.85 -18.51 11.73
C ILE A 822 10.70 -18.04 12.63
N GLU A 823 9.49 -17.87 12.09
CA GLU A 823 8.30 -17.54 12.88
C GLU A 823 7.96 -18.61 13.92
N THR A 824 8.04 -19.90 13.54
CA THR A 824 7.80 -21.01 14.48
C THR A 824 8.89 -21.07 15.55
N CYS A 825 10.16 -20.87 15.20
CA CYS A 825 11.25 -20.82 16.17
C CYS A 825 11.08 -19.63 17.13
N LEU A 826 10.72 -18.44 16.63
CA LEU A 826 10.45 -17.27 17.47
C LEU A 826 9.23 -17.49 18.39
N HIS A 827 8.15 -18.13 17.91
CA HIS A 827 7.03 -18.52 18.77
C HIS A 827 7.49 -19.43 19.91
N LYS A 828 8.27 -20.47 19.58
CA LYS A 828 8.81 -21.41 20.57
C LYS A 828 9.73 -20.74 21.59
N MET A 829 10.62 -19.87 21.14
CA MET A 829 11.55 -19.14 22.01
C MET A 829 10.85 -18.09 22.89
N LEU A 830 9.98 -17.26 22.31
CA LEU A 830 9.45 -16.07 22.97
C LEU A 830 8.11 -16.30 23.70
N ILE A 831 7.25 -17.19 23.18
CA ILE A 831 5.93 -17.49 23.75
C ILE A 831 5.99 -18.77 24.57
N ASP A 832 6.42 -19.88 23.97
CA ASP A 832 6.47 -21.18 24.67
C ASP A 832 7.66 -21.27 25.66
N ARG A 833 8.61 -20.33 25.59
CA ARG A 833 9.88 -20.29 26.34
C ARG A 833 10.73 -21.57 26.21
N ASP A 834 10.59 -22.26 25.09
CA ASP A 834 11.18 -23.56 24.80
C ASP A 834 12.22 -23.47 23.65
N VAL A 835 13.43 -23.07 24.02
CA VAL A 835 14.59 -23.01 23.09
C VAL A 835 14.95 -24.41 22.59
N LYS A 836 14.84 -25.46 23.42
CA LYS A 836 15.18 -26.83 23.03
C LYS A 836 14.20 -27.38 22.00
N GLY A 837 12.90 -27.20 22.17
CA GLY A 837 11.91 -27.55 21.16
C GLY A 837 12.03 -26.72 19.88
N ALA A 838 12.58 -25.49 19.94
CA ALA A 838 12.94 -24.74 18.74
C ALA A 838 14.17 -25.36 18.03
N GLU A 839 15.18 -25.81 18.78
CA GLU A 839 16.36 -26.52 18.28
C GLU A 839 15.97 -27.85 17.61
N GLU A 840 15.19 -28.69 18.30
CA GLU A 840 14.68 -29.98 17.81
C GLU A 840 13.77 -29.79 16.57
N PHE A 841 12.89 -28.79 16.59
CA PHE A 841 12.09 -28.42 15.42
C PHE A 841 12.98 -28.04 14.23
N THR A 842 14.01 -27.21 14.46
CA THR A 842 14.95 -26.81 13.42
C THR A 842 15.70 -28.01 12.84
N LYS A 843 16.26 -28.87 13.70
CA LYS A 843 16.96 -30.11 13.30
C LYS A 843 16.05 -31.04 12.50
N ARG A 844 14.79 -31.19 12.91
CA ARG A 844 13.77 -31.97 12.18
C ARG A 844 13.51 -31.39 10.79
N ILE A 845 13.24 -30.09 10.66
CA ILE A 845 12.98 -29.45 9.36
C ILE A 845 14.19 -29.54 8.43
N ILE A 846 15.42 -29.42 8.93
CA ILE A 846 16.63 -29.62 8.12
C ILE A 846 16.71 -31.08 7.64
N SER A 847 16.40 -32.05 8.51
CA SER A 847 16.35 -33.47 8.12
C SER A 847 15.26 -33.74 7.08
N ASP A 848 14.06 -33.17 7.24
CA ASP A 848 12.97 -33.28 6.28
C ASP A 848 13.32 -32.62 4.94
N LEU A 849 14.07 -31.51 4.93
CA LEU A 849 14.56 -30.87 3.71
C LEU A 849 15.55 -31.77 2.98
N LEU A 850 16.57 -32.30 3.68
CA LEU A 850 17.60 -33.15 3.09
C LEU A 850 17.08 -34.53 2.67
N GLN A 851 16.00 -35.01 3.29
CA GLN A 851 15.28 -36.23 2.92
C GLN A 851 14.16 -35.98 1.90
N ASN A 852 14.06 -34.78 1.31
CA ASN A 852 13.06 -34.42 0.29
C ASN A 852 11.58 -34.61 0.74
N LYS A 853 11.33 -34.46 2.05
CA LYS A 853 10.00 -34.52 2.70
C LYS A 853 9.32 -33.16 2.82
N VAL A 854 10.07 -32.06 2.70
CA VAL A 854 9.49 -30.71 2.67
C VAL A 854 8.65 -30.53 1.40
N ASP A 855 7.42 -30.07 1.57
CA ASP A 855 6.51 -29.78 0.45
C ASP A 855 7.07 -28.67 -0.44
N MET A 856 7.14 -28.92 -1.74
CA MET A 856 7.73 -28.00 -2.71
C MET A 856 7.05 -26.61 -2.71
N SER A 857 5.77 -26.51 -2.34
CA SER A 857 5.08 -25.21 -2.15
C SER A 857 5.78 -24.28 -1.15
N GLN A 858 6.53 -24.83 -0.18
CA GLN A 858 7.32 -24.07 0.78
C GLN A 858 8.65 -23.58 0.20
N LEU A 859 9.13 -24.22 -0.87
CA LEU A 859 10.41 -23.94 -1.52
C LEU A 859 10.30 -22.94 -2.67
N VAL A 860 9.08 -22.63 -3.13
CA VAL A 860 8.83 -21.63 -4.17
C VAL A 860 9.36 -20.25 -3.73
N ILE A 861 10.14 -19.64 -4.62
CA ILE A 861 10.61 -18.26 -4.54
C ILE A 861 9.87 -17.47 -5.62
N THR A 862 9.43 -16.24 -5.33
CA THR A 862 8.81 -15.38 -6.35
C THR A 862 9.59 -14.07 -6.50
N LYS A 863 9.85 -13.65 -7.75
CA LYS A 863 10.45 -12.34 -8.08
C LYS A 863 9.71 -11.68 -9.24
N ALA A 864 9.58 -10.37 -9.20
CA ALA A 864 8.93 -9.60 -10.24
C ALA A 864 9.86 -9.42 -11.46
N LEU A 865 9.36 -9.73 -12.66
CA LEU A 865 10.01 -9.45 -13.93
C LEU A 865 9.76 -7.98 -14.29
N SER A 866 10.57 -7.09 -13.72
CA SER A 866 10.33 -5.64 -13.71
C SER A 866 10.94 -4.86 -14.87
N LYS A 867 11.82 -5.48 -15.68
CA LYS A 867 12.50 -4.87 -16.83
C LYS A 867 12.63 -5.89 -17.96
N THR A 868 12.69 -5.44 -19.21
CA THR A 868 13.15 -6.26 -20.34
C THR A 868 14.63 -6.59 -20.18
N ASP A 869 15.42 -5.57 -19.86
CA ASP A 869 16.88 -5.66 -19.81
C ASP A 869 17.40 -5.52 -18.38
N TYR A 870 18.20 -6.50 -17.96
CA TYR A 870 18.90 -6.52 -16.67
C TYR A 870 20.41 -6.53 -16.91
N ALA A 871 21.14 -5.66 -16.21
CA ALA A 871 22.60 -5.56 -16.31
C ALA A 871 23.38 -6.82 -15.88
N GLY A 872 22.72 -7.84 -15.33
CA GLY A 872 23.33 -9.13 -15.01
C GLY A 872 22.26 -10.22 -14.86
N LYS A 873 22.58 -11.43 -15.34
CA LYS A 873 21.67 -12.58 -15.42
C LYS A 873 20.99 -12.90 -14.08
N GLN A 874 19.67 -13.02 -14.10
CA GLN A 874 18.85 -13.32 -12.92
C GLN A 874 18.01 -14.58 -13.15
N ALA A 875 17.85 -15.40 -12.10
CA ALA A 875 17.07 -16.64 -12.13
C ALA A 875 15.68 -16.49 -12.76
N HIS A 876 14.84 -15.61 -12.21
CA HIS A 876 13.50 -15.34 -12.73
C HIS A 876 13.46 -14.88 -14.21
N VAL A 877 14.48 -14.18 -14.70
CA VAL A 877 14.54 -13.68 -16.08
C VAL A 877 14.89 -14.82 -17.04
N GLU A 878 15.96 -15.57 -16.73
CA GLU A 878 16.41 -16.73 -17.51
C GLU A 878 15.34 -17.84 -17.52
N LEU A 879 14.56 -17.98 -16.44
CA LEU A 879 13.41 -18.88 -16.43
C LEU A 879 12.26 -18.37 -17.31
N ALA A 880 11.89 -17.08 -17.24
CA ALA A 880 10.80 -16.54 -18.06
C ALA A 880 11.07 -16.74 -19.56
N GLU A 881 12.29 -16.46 -20.02
CA GLU A 881 12.69 -16.73 -21.42
C GLU A 881 12.69 -18.23 -21.75
N ARG A 882 13.10 -19.12 -20.83
CA ARG A 882 13.02 -20.57 -21.06
C ARG A 882 11.58 -21.09 -21.10
N MET A 883 10.69 -20.56 -20.26
CA MET A 883 9.27 -20.86 -20.31
C MET A 883 8.69 -20.42 -21.66
N LYS A 884 9.01 -19.20 -22.12
CA LYS A 884 8.60 -18.66 -23.42
C LYS A 884 9.08 -19.50 -24.62
N GLN A 885 10.27 -20.08 -24.55
CA GLN A 885 10.78 -21.02 -25.55
C GLN A 885 10.09 -22.40 -25.51
N ARG A 886 9.64 -22.85 -24.32
CA ARG A 886 8.95 -24.14 -24.13
C ARG A 886 7.49 -24.07 -24.56
N ASP A 887 6.80 -23.04 -24.09
CA ASP A 887 5.43 -22.68 -24.40
C ASP A 887 5.27 -21.18 -24.14
N ALA A 888 5.17 -20.39 -25.21
CA ALA A 888 4.94 -18.95 -25.13
C ALA A 888 3.71 -18.59 -24.29
N GLY A 889 2.73 -19.50 -24.18
CA GLY A 889 1.45 -19.24 -23.53
C GLY A 889 1.34 -19.43 -22.03
N SER A 890 2.29 -20.12 -21.42
CA SER A 890 2.41 -20.22 -19.96
C SER A 890 3.53 -19.34 -19.41
N ALA A 891 4.22 -18.60 -20.29
CA ALA A 891 5.35 -17.74 -19.95
C ALA A 891 4.93 -16.47 -19.21
N PRO A 892 5.67 -16.05 -18.16
CA PRO A 892 5.41 -14.78 -17.47
C PRO A 892 5.67 -13.56 -18.35
N ALA A 893 4.78 -12.56 -18.28
CA ALA A 893 4.92 -11.29 -18.96
C ALA A 893 5.70 -10.24 -18.13
N LEU A 894 6.06 -9.12 -18.76
CA LEU A 894 6.68 -7.99 -18.07
C LEU A 894 5.69 -7.43 -17.03
N GLY A 895 6.13 -7.34 -15.77
CA GLY A 895 5.30 -6.99 -14.62
C GLY A 895 4.93 -8.18 -13.72
N ASP A 896 4.92 -9.41 -14.26
CA ASP A 896 4.52 -10.60 -13.52
C ASP A 896 5.52 -11.00 -12.43
N ARG A 897 5.04 -11.73 -11.43
CA ARG A 897 5.91 -12.47 -10.50
C ARG A 897 6.18 -13.87 -11.03
N VAL A 898 7.41 -14.10 -11.46
CA VAL A 898 7.91 -15.43 -11.82
C VAL A 898 8.07 -16.24 -10.53
N ALA A 899 7.33 -17.33 -10.42
CA ALA A 899 7.48 -18.33 -9.39
C ALA A 899 8.48 -19.40 -9.84
N TYR A 900 9.47 -19.72 -9.01
CA TYR A 900 10.51 -20.69 -9.36
C TYR A 900 11.00 -21.47 -8.14
N VAL A 901 11.55 -22.66 -8.40
CA VAL A 901 12.37 -23.42 -7.44
C VAL A 901 13.79 -23.58 -7.98
N ILE A 902 14.76 -23.84 -7.10
CA ILE A 902 16.13 -24.16 -7.50
C ILE A 902 16.32 -25.69 -7.58
N ILE A 903 16.50 -26.18 -8.80
CA ILE A 903 16.75 -27.59 -9.13
C ILE A 903 18.23 -27.94 -9.03
N LYS A 904 18.53 -29.24 -8.89
CA LYS A 904 19.89 -29.76 -8.82
C LYS A 904 20.57 -29.74 -10.18
N GLY A 905 21.43 -28.76 -10.41
CA GLY A 905 22.27 -28.64 -11.61
C GLY A 905 23.62 -29.36 -11.52
N ILE A 906 24.47 -29.16 -12.53
CA ILE A 906 25.87 -29.62 -12.51
C ILE A 906 26.67 -28.88 -11.42
N LYS A 907 27.77 -29.51 -10.95
CA LYS A 907 28.63 -28.93 -9.91
C LYS A 907 29.23 -27.61 -10.40
N GLY A 908 28.91 -26.51 -9.73
CA GLY A 908 29.35 -25.16 -10.10
C GLY A 908 28.36 -24.36 -10.94
N ALA A 909 27.25 -24.95 -11.40
CA ALA A 909 26.21 -24.22 -12.14
C ALA A 909 25.66 -23.02 -11.36
N ALA A 910 25.50 -21.91 -12.06
CA ALA A 910 25.01 -20.67 -11.48
C ALA A 910 23.53 -20.81 -11.05
N ALA A 911 23.15 -20.05 -10.02
CA ALA A 911 21.79 -20.13 -9.49
C ALA A 911 20.69 -19.74 -10.50
N TYR A 912 21.04 -18.98 -11.57
CA TYR A 912 20.09 -18.63 -12.62
C TYR A 912 19.81 -19.78 -13.59
N GLU A 913 20.83 -20.57 -13.93
CA GLU A 913 20.72 -21.77 -14.78
C GLU A 913 19.86 -22.86 -14.09
N LYS A 914 19.94 -22.92 -12.75
CA LYS A 914 19.25 -23.89 -11.91
C LYS A 914 17.82 -23.51 -11.51
N SER A 915 17.25 -22.44 -12.05
CA SER A 915 15.87 -22.06 -11.76
C SER A 915 14.88 -22.73 -12.72
N GLU A 916 13.77 -23.26 -12.22
CA GLU A 916 12.75 -23.94 -13.04
C GLU A 916 11.33 -23.74 -12.47
N ASP A 917 10.32 -23.85 -13.34
CA ASP A 917 8.91 -23.68 -12.97
C ASP A 917 8.45 -24.82 -12.02
N PRO A 918 7.73 -24.53 -10.92
CA PRO A 918 7.36 -25.58 -9.97
C PRO A 918 6.40 -26.64 -10.53
N LEU A 919 5.51 -26.32 -11.49
CA LEU A 919 4.63 -27.33 -12.10
C LEU A 919 5.44 -28.26 -13.00
N TYR A 920 6.30 -27.70 -13.85
CA TYR A 920 7.21 -28.48 -14.67
C TYR A 920 8.09 -29.41 -13.82
N VAL A 921 8.60 -28.94 -12.68
CA VAL A 921 9.36 -29.77 -11.72
C VAL A 921 8.53 -30.92 -11.15
N LEU A 922 7.26 -30.69 -10.78
CA LEU A 922 6.37 -31.75 -10.29
C LEU A 922 6.08 -32.79 -11.36
N GLU A 923 5.70 -32.36 -12.56
CA GLU A 923 5.38 -33.25 -13.69
C GLU A 923 6.57 -34.15 -14.03
N ASN A 924 7.76 -33.54 -14.12
CA ASN A 924 8.98 -34.16 -14.61
C ASN A 924 9.88 -34.78 -13.50
N ASN A 925 9.42 -34.80 -12.25
CA ASN A 925 10.15 -35.33 -11.08
C ASN A 925 11.58 -34.77 -10.93
N ILE A 926 11.78 -33.47 -11.22
CA ILE A 926 13.13 -32.89 -11.26
C ILE A 926 13.67 -32.71 -9.83
N PRO A 927 14.88 -33.20 -9.50
CA PRO A 927 15.41 -33.12 -8.15
C PRO A 927 15.66 -31.67 -7.71
N ILE A 928 15.22 -31.33 -6.50
CA ILE A 928 15.49 -30.04 -5.87
C ILE A 928 16.92 -29.97 -5.33
N ASP A 929 17.56 -28.79 -5.40
CA ASP A 929 18.85 -28.53 -4.76
C ASP A 929 18.67 -28.26 -3.26
N THR A 930 18.43 -29.32 -2.48
CA THR A 930 18.21 -29.24 -1.02
C THR A 930 19.40 -28.59 -0.29
N LYS A 931 20.61 -28.70 -0.85
CA LYS A 931 21.82 -28.04 -0.33
C LYS A 931 21.75 -26.53 -0.49
N TYR A 932 21.33 -26.02 -1.66
CA TYR A 932 21.09 -24.58 -1.85
C TYR A 932 20.06 -24.03 -0.85
N TYR A 933 18.96 -24.73 -0.62
CA TYR A 933 17.95 -24.28 0.35
C TYR A 933 18.45 -24.30 1.79
N LEU A 934 19.30 -25.26 2.17
CA LEU A 934 19.96 -25.24 3.47
C LEU A 934 20.92 -24.04 3.57
N GLU A 935 21.96 -23.98 2.73
CA GLU A 935 23.08 -23.04 2.85
C GLU A 935 22.70 -21.58 2.53
N ASN A 936 21.91 -21.35 1.48
CA ASN A 936 21.59 -20.02 1.00
C ASN A 936 20.29 -19.43 1.56
N GLN A 937 19.32 -20.26 1.97
CA GLN A 937 18.01 -19.80 2.46
C GLN A 937 17.85 -19.96 3.98
N LEU A 938 18.17 -21.14 4.57
CA LEU A 938 17.90 -21.41 6.00
C LEU A 938 19.07 -21.07 6.95
N SER A 939 20.31 -21.39 6.60
CA SER A 939 21.44 -21.34 7.54
C SER A 939 21.66 -19.93 8.13
N LYS A 940 21.74 -18.89 7.30
CA LYS A 940 22.03 -17.53 7.78
C LYS A 940 20.90 -16.95 8.66
N PRO A 941 19.60 -17.11 8.33
CA PRO A 941 18.51 -16.70 9.22
C PRO A 941 18.44 -17.48 10.53
N LEU A 942 18.66 -18.81 10.50
CA LEU A 942 18.65 -19.64 11.71
C LEU A 942 19.78 -19.25 12.66
N LEU A 943 21.01 -19.16 12.17
CA LEU A 943 22.17 -18.76 12.97
C LEU A 943 21.92 -17.40 13.65
N ARG A 944 21.38 -16.41 12.93
CA ARG A 944 21.05 -15.08 13.49
C ARG A 944 20.11 -15.11 14.71
N ILE A 945 19.14 -16.02 14.77
CA ILE A 945 18.21 -16.09 15.90
C ILE A 945 18.72 -17.00 17.04
N PHE A 946 19.59 -17.98 16.74
CA PHE A 946 20.11 -18.93 17.73
C PHE A 946 21.48 -18.54 18.31
N GLU A 947 22.36 -17.85 17.57
CA GLU A 947 23.66 -17.37 18.06
C GLU A 947 23.54 -16.52 19.35
N PRO A 948 22.57 -15.58 19.50
CA PRO A 948 22.42 -14.80 20.74
C PRO A 948 21.94 -15.60 21.95
N ILE A 949 21.59 -16.88 21.78
CA ILE A 949 21.07 -17.78 22.83
C ILE A 949 22.06 -18.93 23.11
N LEU A 950 22.65 -19.52 22.06
CA LEU A 950 23.49 -20.72 22.12
C LEU A 950 24.98 -20.44 21.93
N GLY A 951 25.36 -19.23 21.52
CA GLY A 951 26.73 -18.91 21.09
C GLY A 951 27.17 -19.81 19.93
N ASP A 952 28.45 -20.19 19.92
CA ASP A 952 29.06 -21.05 18.88
C ASP A 952 28.34 -22.40 18.69
N LYS A 953 27.61 -22.88 19.72
CA LYS A 953 26.82 -24.12 19.61
C LYS A 953 25.67 -24.01 18.60
N ALA A 954 25.27 -22.80 18.19
CA ALA A 954 24.30 -22.60 17.11
C ALA A 954 24.73 -23.28 15.79
N ALA A 955 26.04 -23.41 15.53
CA ALA A 955 26.56 -24.13 14.35
C ALA A 955 26.14 -25.62 14.32
N SER A 956 25.89 -26.24 15.47
CA SER A 956 25.40 -27.64 15.59
C SER A 956 23.95 -27.84 15.14
N LEU A 957 23.22 -26.77 14.80
CA LEU A 957 21.96 -26.88 14.07
C LEU A 957 22.17 -27.38 12.64
N LEU A 958 23.30 -27.03 12.03
CA LEU A 958 23.59 -27.28 10.60
C LEU A 958 24.42 -28.55 10.37
N SER A 959 24.87 -29.22 11.42
CA SER A 959 25.69 -30.43 11.37
C SER A 959 25.29 -31.42 12.48
N GLY A 960 25.23 -32.70 12.15
CA GLY A 960 24.86 -33.76 13.10
C GLY A 960 24.22 -34.95 12.39
N ASP A 961 23.72 -35.93 13.15
CA ASP A 961 23.09 -37.12 12.58
C ASP A 961 21.86 -36.79 11.72
N HIS A 962 21.11 -35.74 12.07
CA HIS A 962 19.97 -35.26 11.32
C HIS A 962 20.32 -34.75 9.91
N THR A 963 21.59 -34.43 9.62
CA THR A 963 22.04 -34.00 8.28
C THR A 963 22.77 -35.08 7.48
N ARG A 964 23.06 -36.24 8.08
CA ARG A 964 23.80 -37.33 7.42
C ARG A 964 22.96 -38.11 6.41
N THR A 965 21.64 -38.17 6.59
CA THR A 965 20.72 -38.86 5.67
C THR A 965 20.20 -37.90 4.60
N ILE A 966 20.72 -38.04 3.38
CA ILE A 966 20.29 -37.26 2.21
C ILE A 966 19.57 -38.20 1.23
N GLN A 967 18.34 -37.85 0.83
CA GLN A 967 17.63 -38.54 -0.25
C GLN A 967 17.63 -37.66 -1.51
N ILE A 968 17.97 -38.27 -2.64
CA ILE A 968 18.02 -37.60 -3.95
C ILE A 968 17.00 -38.30 -4.84
N ALA A 969 15.99 -37.56 -5.30
CA ALA A 969 15.03 -38.05 -6.28
C ALA A 969 15.76 -38.42 -7.60
N THR A 970 15.25 -39.42 -8.31
CA THR A 970 15.74 -39.76 -9.66
C THR A 970 14.87 -39.03 -10.69
N PRO A 971 15.45 -38.16 -11.55
CA PRO A 971 14.67 -37.47 -12.58
C PRO A 971 14.08 -38.47 -13.58
N THR A 972 12.84 -38.23 -14.02
CA THR A 972 12.21 -39.01 -15.11
C THR A 972 12.55 -38.50 -16.51
N VAL A 973 13.40 -37.46 -16.63
CA VAL A 973 13.75 -36.83 -17.90
C VAL A 973 15.25 -36.57 -18.01
N GLY A 974 15.75 -36.57 -19.24
CA GLY A 974 17.15 -36.38 -19.59
C GLY A 974 17.60 -37.40 -20.62
N GLY A 975 18.59 -37.06 -21.46
CA GLY A 975 19.05 -37.92 -22.55
C GLY A 975 19.45 -39.33 -22.08
N LEU A 976 20.12 -39.43 -20.93
CA LEU A 976 20.51 -40.71 -20.33
C LEU A 976 19.33 -41.48 -19.70
N MET A 977 18.35 -40.78 -19.12
CA MET A 977 17.20 -41.41 -18.44
C MET A 977 16.22 -42.06 -19.41
N LYS A 978 16.19 -41.65 -20.69
CA LYS A 978 15.44 -42.36 -21.74
C LYS A 978 15.91 -43.80 -21.97
N PHE A 979 17.12 -44.15 -21.54
CA PHE A 979 17.70 -45.50 -21.65
C PHE A 979 17.78 -46.24 -20.31
N ALA A 980 17.26 -45.65 -19.22
CA ALA A 980 17.34 -46.23 -17.88
C ALA A 980 16.25 -47.29 -17.67
N VAL A 981 16.65 -48.55 -17.49
CA VAL A 981 15.72 -49.64 -17.15
C VAL A 981 15.33 -49.56 -15.67
N LYS A 982 14.05 -49.28 -15.39
CA LYS A 982 13.50 -49.18 -14.02
C LYS A 982 13.46 -50.56 -13.35
N THR A 983 14.55 -50.93 -12.68
CA THR A 983 14.65 -52.21 -11.96
C THR A 983 13.73 -52.21 -10.75
N VAL A 984 12.72 -53.08 -10.75
CA VAL A 984 11.76 -53.23 -9.64
C VAL A 984 12.47 -53.81 -8.41
N THR A 985 12.23 -53.25 -7.23
CA THR A 985 12.86 -53.67 -5.97
C THR A 985 11.84 -54.11 -4.92
N CYS A 986 12.24 -55.04 -4.06
CA CYS A 986 11.49 -55.50 -2.90
C CYS A 986 11.15 -54.33 -1.98
N LEU A 987 9.87 -54.14 -1.61
CA LEU A 987 9.47 -53.03 -0.74
C LEU A 987 10.08 -53.14 0.67
N GLY A 988 10.29 -54.36 1.19
CA GLY A 988 10.88 -54.63 2.49
C GLY A 988 12.39 -54.37 2.59
N CYS A 989 13.19 -55.02 1.73
CA CYS A 989 14.67 -55.00 1.83
C CYS A 989 15.39 -54.28 0.67
N LYS A 990 14.67 -53.70 -0.29
CA LYS A 990 15.18 -53.00 -1.48
C LYS A 990 16.06 -53.82 -2.45
N THR A 991 16.19 -55.13 -2.26
CA THR A 991 16.83 -56.04 -3.22
C THR A 991 16.07 -56.03 -4.57
N PRO A 992 16.76 -55.97 -5.73
CA PRO A 992 16.16 -56.14 -7.05
C PRO A 992 15.36 -57.44 -7.17
N LEU A 993 14.14 -57.35 -7.69
CA LEU A 993 13.29 -58.51 -7.99
C LEU A 993 13.65 -59.08 -9.38
N ARG A 994 13.64 -60.40 -9.51
CA ARG A 994 14.05 -61.12 -10.73
C ARG A 994 13.13 -62.31 -11.02
N GLY A 995 13.01 -62.69 -12.29
CA GLY A 995 12.16 -63.81 -12.72
C GLY A 995 10.70 -63.62 -12.30
N LYS A 996 10.08 -64.66 -11.72
CA LYS A 996 8.68 -64.63 -11.27
C LYS A 996 8.36 -63.56 -10.20
N GLU A 997 9.37 -62.96 -9.57
CA GLU A 997 9.17 -61.91 -8.55
C GLU A 997 9.01 -60.50 -9.14
N ILE A 998 9.26 -60.29 -10.44
CA ILE A 998 9.29 -58.96 -11.07
C ILE A 998 7.96 -58.19 -10.92
N ASN A 999 6.83 -58.91 -10.97
CA ASN A 999 5.49 -58.32 -10.86
C ASN A 999 5.00 -58.17 -9.40
N GLY A 1000 5.77 -58.63 -8.42
CA GLY A 1000 5.38 -58.63 -7.01
C GLY A 1000 5.92 -57.44 -6.21
N ALA A 1001 5.42 -57.31 -4.98
CA ALA A 1001 5.89 -56.31 -4.02
C ALA A 1001 7.18 -56.73 -3.30
N LEU A 1002 7.40 -58.04 -3.10
CA LEU A 1002 8.37 -58.58 -2.15
C LEU A 1002 9.19 -59.74 -2.71
N CYS A 1003 10.47 -59.79 -2.35
CA CYS A 1003 11.30 -60.97 -2.57
C CYS A 1003 10.92 -62.09 -1.58
N LYS A 1004 11.31 -63.34 -1.87
CA LYS A 1004 11.11 -64.51 -0.99
C LYS A 1004 11.41 -64.23 0.49
N ASN A 1005 12.54 -63.61 0.79
CA ASN A 1005 13.00 -63.36 2.17
C ASN A 1005 12.12 -62.36 2.93
N CYS A 1006 11.34 -61.52 2.24
CA CYS A 1006 10.43 -60.56 2.87
C CYS A 1006 8.96 -61.01 2.84
N ARG A 1007 8.60 -62.09 2.13
CA ARG A 1007 7.23 -62.63 2.13
C ARG A 1007 6.65 -62.91 3.52
N PRO A 1008 7.41 -63.43 4.53
CA PRO A 1008 6.88 -63.60 5.88
C PRO A 1008 6.43 -62.30 6.57
N ARG A 1009 6.89 -61.13 6.10
CA ARG A 1009 6.51 -59.80 6.59
C ARG A 1009 5.47 -59.11 5.69
N MET A 1010 4.79 -59.85 4.80
CA MET A 1010 3.88 -59.26 3.82
C MET A 1010 2.74 -58.49 4.48
N GLN A 1011 2.09 -59.05 5.51
CA GLN A 1011 0.99 -58.41 6.24
C GLN A 1011 1.43 -57.07 6.87
N GLU A 1012 2.58 -57.04 7.54
CA GLU A 1012 3.17 -55.82 8.14
C GLU A 1012 3.45 -54.75 7.06
N LEU A 1013 4.08 -55.14 5.96
CA LEU A 1013 4.49 -54.23 4.89
C LEU A 1013 3.28 -53.71 4.09
N TYR A 1014 2.26 -54.56 3.87
CA TYR A 1014 1.00 -54.19 3.25
C TYR A 1014 0.22 -53.21 4.13
N GLN A 1015 0.00 -53.55 5.41
CA GLN A 1015 -0.71 -52.67 6.36
C GLN A 1015 -0.03 -51.29 6.48
N LYS A 1016 1.30 -51.25 6.47
CA LYS A 1016 2.08 -50.00 6.44
C LYS A 1016 1.86 -49.20 5.15
N GLN A 1017 1.85 -49.85 3.99
CA GLN A 1017 1.58 -49.19 2.71
C GLN A 1017 0.14 -48.69 2.62
N VAL A 1018 -0.85 -49.49 3.04
CA VAL A 1018 -2.27 -49.10 3.11
C VAL A 1018 -2.45 -47.88 4.01
N THR A 1019 -1.86 -47.89 5.20
CA THR A 1019 -1.94 -46.74 6.15
C THR A 1019 -1.35 -45.47 5.52
N SER A 1020 -0.20 -45.57 4.85
CA SER A 1020 0.42 -44.42 4.16
C SER A 1020 -0.45 -43.93 2.99
N THR A 1021 -1.03 -44.84 2.22
CA THR A 1021 -1.85 -44.53 1.04
C THR A 1021 -3.17 -43.87 1.45
N SER A 1022 -3.83 -44.39 2.49
CA SER A 1022 -5.02 -43.80 3.11
C SER A 1022 -4.77 -42.36 3.61
N ALA A 1023 -3.64 -42.11 4.28
CA ALA A 1023 -3.27 -40.76 4.73
C ALA A 1023 -3.10 -39.76 3.55
N LEU A 1024 -2.55 -40.22 2.42
CA LEU A 1024 -2.42 -39.43 1.19
C LEU A 1024 -3.79 -39.20 0.52
N GLN A 1025 -4.64 -40.22 0.42
CA GLN A 1025 -6.01 -40.11 -0.11
C GLN A 1025 -6.87 -39.11 0.70
N VAL A 1026 -6.78 -39.13 2.03
CA VAL A 1026 -7.43 -38.14 2.91
C VAL A 1026 -6.87 -36.73 2.65
N ARG A 1027 -5.54 -36.59 2.48
CA ARG A 1027 -4.91 -35.30 2.17
C ARG A 1027 -5.38 -34.75 0.82
N PHE A 1028 -5.39 -35.57 -0.22
CA PHE A 1028 -5.92 -35.25 -1.55
C PHE A 1028 -7.38 -34.76 -1.46
N SER A 1029 -8.24 -35.56 -0.85
CA SER A 1029 -9.68 -35.29 -0.73
C SER A 1029 -9.94 -33.96 -0.02
N ARG A 1030 -9.24 -33.68 1.09
CA ARG A 1030 -9.35 -32.42 1.83
C ARG A 1030 -8.92 -31.20 1.00
N LEU A 1031 -7.84 -31.31 0.22
CA LEU A 1031 -7.34 -30.20 -0.59
C LEU A 1031 -8.26 -29.88 -1.77
N TRP A 1032 -8.73 -30.89 -2.50
CA TRP A 1032 -9.64 -30.69 -3.64
C TRP A 1032 -11.04 -30.23 -3.23
N THR A 1033 -11.61 -30.79 -2.15
CA THR A 1033 -12.89 -30.32 -1.59
C THR A 1033 -12.79 -28.86 -1.11
N GLN A 1034 -11.62 -28.46 -0.57
CA GLN A 1034 -11.41 -27.06 -0.18
C GLN A 1034 -11.36 -26.12 -1.39
N CYS A 1035 -10.89 -26.57 -2.55
CA CYS A 1035 -10.97 -25.79 -3.78
C CYS A 1035 -12.42 -25.60 -4.26
N GLN A 1036 -13.25 -26.62 -4.23
CA GLN A 1036 -14.68 -26.51 -4.57
C GLN A 1036 -15.40 -25.50 -3.65
N ARG A 1037 -15.13 -25.54 -2.35
CA ARG A 1037 -15.66 -24.55 -1.38
C ARG A 1037 -15.17 -23.13 -1.65
N CYS A 1038 -13.91 -22.96 -2.06
CA CYS A 1038 -13.33 -21.67 -2.40
C CYS A 1038 -13.90 -21.09 -3.71
N GLN A 1039 -14.20 -21.96 -4.68
CA GLN A 1039 -14.89 -21.63 -5.93
C GLN A 1039 -16.36 -21.28 -5.69
N GLY A 1040 -17.01 -21.91 -4.70
CA GLY A 1040 -18.43 -21.76 -4.40
C GLY A 1040 -19.34 -22.69 -5.20
N SER A 1041 -18.79 -23.69 -5.90
CA SER A 1041 -19.55 -24.68 -6.67
C SER A 1041 -19.07 -26.09 -6.39
N LEU A 1042 -20.02 -27.03 -6.28
CA LEU A 1042 -19.76 -28.47 -6.12
C LEU A 1042 -19.91 -29.25 -7.44
N HIS A 1043 -20.50 -28.62 -8.48
CA HIS A 1043 -20.94 -29.27 -9.71
C HIS A 1043 -20.22 -28.74 -10.97
N GLN A 1044 -19.21 -27.88 -10.80
CA GLN A 1044 -18.42 -27.32 -11.88
C GLN A 1044 -16.93 -27.56 -11.63
N ASP A 1045 -16.16 -27.66 -12.71
CA ASP A 1045 -14.71 -27.83 -12.62
C ASP A 1045 -14.02 -26.64 -11.96
N VAL A 1046 -13.01 -26.95 -11.15
CA VAL A 1046 -12.13 -25.99 -10.47
C VAL A 1046 -11.02 -25.56 -11.43
N LEU A 1047 -11.11 -24.33 -11.96
CA LEU A 1047 -10.22 -23.82 -13.01
C LEU A 1047 -9.15 -22.85 -12.47
N CYS A 1048 -9.15 -22.59 -11.16
CA CYS A 1048 -8.23 -21.68 -10.47
C CYS A 1048 -6.73 -21.98 -10.73
N THR A 1049 -5.98 -20.99 -11.24
CA THR A 1049 -4.52 -21.03 -11.47
C THR A 1049 -3.68 -20.22 -10.47
N SER A 1050 -4.24 -19.83 -9.32
CA SER A 1050 -3.59 -18.84 -8.45
C SER A 1050 -2.31 -19.32 -7.77
N LYS A 1051 -1.16 -18.90 -8.34
CA LYS A 1051 0.20 -19.22 -7.88
C LYS A 1051 0.51 -18.70 -6.47
N ASP A 1052 -0.19 -17.67 -6.00
CA ASP A 1052 -0.09 -17.13 -4.64
C ASP A 1052 -0.82 -17.98 -3.58
N CYS A 1053 -1.78 -18.82 -4.00
CA CYS A 1053 -2.56 -19.64 -3.07
C CYS A 1053 -1.72 -20.83 -2.55
N PRO A 1054 -1.61 -21.06 -1.22
CA PRO A 1054 -0.86 -22.20 -0.67
C PRO A 1054 -1.37 -23.55 -1.20
N ILE A 1055 -2.69 -23.68 -1.45
CA ILE A 1055 -3.31 -24.92 -1.88
C ILE A 1055 -2.94 -25.27 -3.33
N PHE A 1056 -2.62 -24.29 -4.18
CA PHE A 1056 -2.45 -24.50 -5.63
C PHE A 1056 -1.40 -25.56 -5.98
N TYR A 1057 -0.18 -25.43 -5.45
CA TYR A 1057 0.87 -26.43 -5.64
C TYR A 1057 0.65 -27.67 -4.76
N MET A 1058 0.09 -27.51 -3.55
CA MET A 1058 -0.16 -28.61 -2.63
C MET A 1058 -1.16 -29.64 -3.17
N ARG A 1059 -2.25 -29.22 -3.83
CA ARG A 1059 -3.26 -30.14 -4.40
C ARG A 1059 -2.71 -30.93 -5.59
N LYS A 1060 -1.84 -30.32 -6.41
CA LYS A 1060 -1.18 -30.98 -7.55
C LYS A 1060 -0.12 -31.97 -7.08
N LYS A 1061 0.66 -31.64 -6.04
CA LYS A 1061 1.52 -32.62 -5.38
C LYS A 1061 0.72 -33.76 -4.74
N ALA A 1062 -0.34 -33.46 -3.99
CA ALA A 1062 -1.15 -34.50 -3.33
C ALA A 1062 -1.86 -35.44 -4.32
N GLN A 1063 -2.22 -34.95 -5.51
CA GLN A 1063 -2.69 -35.78 -6.62
C GLN A 1063 -1.63 -36.81 -7.02
N LYS A 1064 -0.43 -36.35 -7.39
CA LYS A 1064 0.68 -37.23 -7.80
C LYS A 1064 1.13 -38.19 -6.70
N ASP A 1065 1.19 -37.72 -5.45
CA ASP A 1065 1.55 -38.56 -4.30
C ASP A 1065 0.55 -39.72 -4.10
N VAL A 1066 -0.74 -39.52 -4.38
CA VAL A 1066 -1.76 -40.58 -4.32
C VAL A 1066 -1.66 -41.54 -5.52
N GLU A 1067 -1.47 -41.01 -6.73
CA GLU A 1067 -1.25 -41.80 -7.94
C GLU A 1067 -0.05 -42.75 -7.78
N ASP A 1068 1.10 -42.21 -7.33
CA ASP A 1068 2.32 -43.00 -7.04
C ASP A 1068 2.11 -44.00 -5.88
N ALA A 1069 1.37 -43.64 -4.82
CA ALA A 1069 1.14 -44.52 -3.68
C ALA A 1069 0.20 -45.70 -3.99
N ASN A 1070 -0.85 -45.46 -4.79
CA ASN A 1070 -1.75 -46.50 -5.29
C ASN A 1070 -0.97 -47.49 -6.19
N ALA A 1071 -0.17 -46.99 -7.14
CA ALA A 1071 0.66 -47.84 -8.01
C ALA A 1071 1.72 -48.68 -7.25
N VAL A 1072 2.13 -48.25 -6.05
CA VAL A 1072 2.96 -49.07 -5.15
C VAL A 1072 2.15 -50.11 -4.38
N LEU A 1073 0.88 -49.83 -4.08
CA LEU A 1073 -0.03 -50.75 -3.40
C LEU A 1073 -0.49 -51.89 -4.32
N GLU A 1074 -0.81 -51.60 -5.58
CA GLU A 1074 -1.18 -52.59 -6.63
C GLU A 1074 -0.11 -53.68 -6.83
N ARG A 1075 1.16 -53.40 -6.50
CA ARG A 1075 2.24 -54.41 -6.53
C ARG A 1075 2.03 -55.58 -5.58
N PHE A 1076 1.16 -55.45 -4.57
CA PHE A 1076 0.81 -56.56 -3.69
C PHE A 1076 -0.21 -57.50 -4.32
N ASP A 1077 -0.98 -57.06 -5.31
CA ASP A 1077 -1.98 -57.88 -6.02
C ASP A 1077 -1.31 -58.94 -6.90
N GLY A 1078 -0.07 -58.69 -7.33
CA GLY A 1078 0.80 -59.66 -8.02
C GLY A 1078 1.47 -60.70 -7.10
N ASN A 1079 1.13 -60.73 -5.81
CA ASN A 1079 1.50 -61.82 -4.91
C ASN A 1079 0.26 -62.68 -4.63
N ASP A 1080 0.36 -64.00 -4.79
CA ASP A 1080 -0.69 -64.91 -4.29
C ASP A 1080 -0.84 -64.74 -2.77
N TRP A 1081 -2.10 -64.61 -2.31
CA TRP A 1081 -2.50 -64.31 -0.93
C TRP A 1081 -2.59 -65.56 -0.04
#